data_AF-A0A1U9KE79-F1
#
_entry.id   AF-A0A1U9KE79-F1
#
_cell.length_a   1.000
_cell.length_b   1.000
_cell.length_c   1.000
_cell.angle_alpha   90.00
_cell.angle_beta   90.00
_cell.angle_gamma   90.00
#
_symmetry.space_group_name_H-M   'P 1'
#
loop_
_entity.id
_entity.type
_entity.pdbx_description
1 polymer ?
#
loop_
_entity_poly.entity_id
_entity_poly.type
_entity_poly.pdbx_seq_one_letter_code
_entity_poly.pdbx_strand_id
1 'polypeptide(L)'
;MTTLDVTGQNENLTTSVDSATIENGGRLNVSSGGVVSAVTVMKGGLLYVGKQGDISDIPGAQGIVSGGVISAGGTLTVYGGGLVENALVNSSNLMVASGAAASSLTLASGVAETLYGVDSGATIQANADQMIQAGGSGVGATLQLGTQDVNQGGVAISATVIGDNANDLAYGGGQNIYGGGYASHTLVTQYGNQLIASDGSATDTTLTNGGIQDIQQGGSATDTTVSSGGVLQVEGGAFLSGATISSGGTLAATSVTGSATTVSNVTVMSGGTLDMKDTGISVTGLTLYSGANIQLDTMTYSTSGAQQTTFAVSGNTLTVSGYDGGGNAITQAFSFAGTAGTITPDEFSLVHGTNGTGINYAACYCPGTLIATKEGEVPVEMLKIGDMVRTASGALRKIRWIGRRSYAAEFVSNNRGLLPVLIKAGAFSDNVPHRDLKVSPLHAMYLDGVLVAASALINGETVIQCDLKEQIDYFNVELDSHDLLMAEGAPSESYVEDGGRGMFHNAAEFYSYYPDAVPTEAVHYAPRLEAGEALVAIWQRINERAQKLKTPRLSGRVVYASAYGIAGWFSGIAEEQSFPVELVLDGKVVARLMTGEGQTVPTETGLEMRHCFGGAYPQALASRDVLVRRAADGQYLFPGVLSETPEGMPFTEQADDEQVTPFDPADYRGGLDEASHACVRGWIWNAKHPSKKASIDVCIDGKPIATVPAVNYRADLVPAGMGNGWSGFHMVLKEPLDWRTAHTIEVRYSGTDVHVPGSPAHLSVPERFDDALRDVFERAVKDLTSPGERRQALSFILDQAEHLRQKEADLDGRREERMALHNERRLAGRAAADMPVTRRALVISEGMPRIGQDPDAGPLLSHIRSLKRLGYDVTVTTVDPAPAPHMEKLFEEEGVSIARAPLYASPEEVLRRQAGCFELVYLRGLSAASSYAGLARRHMGRAKLVYGVRELQYVRIDRQAETESRMDLQRAIGRLRTYEITTALLCDLVLVHSEVEATRLKHLVPALNVHVVPWDVQPEAVTRPSSTRSGVAFFGYYDRADCLDAAILLVREIMPLVWARRPDIRCLLAGPGQGKPVSTLAMPVGPDCGGVEILGAFDEPSKGFFPQARVGVVPLNFGAGVDGVVLSAFAAGIPCVMSAVSSEGLALPARLAGLVQNSVEGIAEQILRLHEEPETSDELGRTELRLICEQFSTEVVDRCLGQALGIKAASRTAASMAG
;
A
#
# COMPACT_ATOMS: atom_id res chain seq x y z
N MET A 1 25.70 40.26 -56.22
CA MET A 1 24.63 41.07 -55.61
C MET A 1 23.71 41.53 -56.71
N THR A 2 22.94 40.59 -57.25
CA THR A 2 21.83 40.88 -58.16
C THR A 2 20.59 41.16 -57.29
N THR A 3 20.16 42.41 -57.26
CA THR A 3 18.93 42.91 -56.61
C THR A 3 17.86 43.13 -57.67
N LEU A 4 16.62 42.70 -57.40
CA LEU A 4 15.48 42.87 -58.30
C LEU A 4 14.37 43.66 -57.60
N ASP A 5 14.04 44.86 -58.08
CA ASP A 5 12.93 45.66 -57.55
C ASP A 5 11.70 45.59 -58.48
N VAL A 6 10.55 45.18 -57.95
CA VAL A 6 9.31 44.93 -58.70
C VAL A 6 8.22 45.90 -58.24
N THR A 7 7.92 46.90 -59.07
CA THR A 7 6.94 47.96 -58.76
C THR A 7 5.86 48.05 -59.83
N GLY A 8 4.60 47.75 -59.52
CA GLY A 8 3.46 47.95 -60.44
C GLY A 8 3.43 47.09 -61.73
N GLN A 9 4.34 46.11 -61.88
CA GLN A 9 4.42 45.20 -63.04
C GLN A 9 4.52 43.73 -62.61
N ASN A 10 4.25 42.82 -63.54
CA ASN A 10 4.32 41.36 -63.34
C ASN A 10 5.62 40.79 -63.93
N GLU A 11 6.51 40.32 -63.06
CA GLU A 11 7.82 39.76 -63.38
C GLU A 11 7.84 38.24 -63.23
N ASN A 12 8.50 37.53 -64.14
CA ASN A 12 8.69 36.08 -64.08
C ASN A 12 10.17 35.75 -63.97
N LEU A 13 10.57 35.13 -62.86
CA LEU A 13 11.96 34.77 -62.60
C LEU A 13 12.20 33.28 -62.86
N THR A 14 13.20 33.00 -63.70
CA THR A 14 13.68 31.64 -64.05
C THR A 14 15.18 31.46 -63.77
N THR A 15 15.84 32.44 -63.13
CA THR A 15 17.28 32.44 -62.81
C THR A 15 17.51 32.85 -61.36
N SER A 16 18.72 32.68 -60.84
CA SER A 16 19.04 33.02 -59.44
C SER A 16 19.32 34.51 -59.23
N VAL A 17 18.79 35.09 -58.16
CA VAL A 17 19.09 36.45 -57.68
C VAL A 17 19.35 36.43 -56.17
N ASP A 18 20.23 37.34 -55.71
CA ASP A 18 20.61 37.40 -54.30
C ASP A 18 19.50 38.02 -53.44
N SER A 19 18.75 38.99 -53.98
CA SER A 19 17.59 39.55 -53.30
C SER A 19 16.56 40.20 -54.21
N ALA A 20 15.31 40.30 -53.76
CA ALA A 20 14.23 40.98 -54.47
C ALA A 20 13.33 41.81 -53.53
N THR A 21 12.86 42.97 -53.99
CA THR A 21 11.88 43.83 -53.30
C THR A 21 10.61 43.95 -54.13
N ILE A 22 9.44 43.66 -53.59
CA ILE A 22 8.15 43.78 -54.28
C ILE A 22 7.32 44.87 -53.60
N GLU A 23 7.03 45.95 -54.32
CA GLU A 23 6.22 47.06 -53.81
C GLU A 23 4.75 46.95 -54.26
N ASN A 24 3.92 47.91 -53.83
CA ASN A 24 2.48 47.93 -54.10
C ASN A 24 2.15 47.77 -55.60
N GLY A 25 1.30 46.80 -55.95
CA GLY A 25 0.92 46.47 -57.33
C GLY A 25 1.97 45.69 -58.12
N GLY A 26 3.15 45.44 -57.54
CA GLY A 26 4.17 44.57 -58.10
C GLY A 26 3.83 43.10 -57.90
N ARG A 27 4.15 42.25 -58.88
CA ARG A 27 3.96 40.81 -58.82
C ARG A 27 5.22 40.08 -59.29
N LEU A 28 5.74 39.16 -58.50
CA LEU A 28 6.88 38.31 -58.87
C LEU A 28 6.45 36.84 -58.90
N ASN A 29 6.66 36.14 -60.01
CA ASN A 29 6.48 34.69 -60.11
C ASN A 29 7.85 34.02 -60.20
N VAL A 30 8.25 33.26 -59.18
CA VAL A 30 9.48 32.46 -59.15
C VAL A 30 9.13 31.06 -59.66
N SER A 31 9.57 30.75 -60.87
CA SER A 31 9.25 29.49 -61.55
C SER A 31 10.50 28.59 -61.69
N SER A 32 10.39 27.47 -62.40
CA SER A 32 11.45 26.47 -62.53
C SER A 32 12.83 27.08 -62.84
N GLY A 33 13.81 26.83 -61.96
CA GLY A 33 15.19 27.33 -62.08
C GLY A 33 15.42 28.72 -61.47
N GLY A 34 14.36 29.42 -61.07
CA GLY A 34 14.42 30.65 -60.30
C GLY A 34 14.76 30.38 -58.83
N VAL A 35 15.77 31.09 -58.31
CA VAL A 35 16.16 31.03 -56.90
C VAL A 35 16.29 32.44 -56.35
N VAL A 36 15.62 32.75 -55.24
CA VAL A 36 15.74 34.05 -54.56
C VAL A 36 16.28 33.81 -53.15
N SER A 37 17.46 34.34 -52.85
CA SER A 37 18.10 34.13 -51.54
C SER A 37 17.64 35.10 -50.44
N ALA A 38 16.84 36.11 -50.76
CA ALA A 38 16.17 37.00 -49.80
C ALA A 38 15.08 37.82 -50.50
N VAL A 39 13.83 37.73 -50.05
CA VAL A 39 12.75 38.55 -50.64
C VAL A 39 12.14 39.50 -49.61
N THR A 40 11.84 40.73 -50.00
CA THR A 40 11.04 41.66 -49.20
C THR A 40 9.76 42.00 -49.94
N VAL A 41 8.60 41.61 -49.42
CA VAL A 41 7.30 41.92 -50.04
C VAL A 41 6.61 42.96 -49.20
N MET A 42 6.36 44.13 -49.77
CA MET A 42 5.66 45.24 -49.10
C MET A 42 4.14 45.15 -49.31
N LYS A 43 3.40 46.02 -48.62
CA LYS A 43 1.94 46.12 -48.73
C LYS A 43 1.48 46.26 -50.18
N GLY A 44 0.59 45.36 -50.63
CA GLY A 44 0.05 45.32 -51.99
C GLY A 44 0.96 44.63 -53.02
N GLY A 45 2.14 44.13 -52.62
CA GLY A 45 3.00 43.28 -53.45
C GLY A 45 2.58 41.80 -53.40
N LEU A 46 2.75 41.10 -54.52
CA LEU A 46 2.34 39.70 -54.70
C LEU A 46 3.54 38.81 -55.07
N LEU A 47 3.83 37.80 -54.25
CA LEU A 47 4.86 36.80 -54.52
C LEU A 47 4.21 35.43 -54.80
N TYR A 48 4.51 34.86 -55.97
CA TYR A 48 4.10 33.52 -56.35
C TYR A 48 5.34 32.65 -56.55
N VAL A 49 5.38 31.46 -55.95
CA VAL A 49 6.52 30.53 -56.06
C VAL A 49 6.01 29.18 -56.56
N GLY A 50 6.53 28.68 -57.67
CA GLY A 50 6.00 27.48 -58.34
C GLY A 50 4.99 27.80 -59.46
N LYS A 51 4.33 26.77 -60.01
CA LYS A 51 3.51 26.88 -61.23
C LYS A 51 1.99 26.85 -60.94
N GLN A 52 1.26 27.85 -61.43
CA GLN A 52 -0.20 27.92 -61.34
C GLN A 52 -0.86 27.07 -62.46
N GLY A 53 -1.43 25.90 -62.14
CA GLY A 53 -2.27 25.09 -63.06
C GLY A 53 -1.87 23.61 -63.23
N ASP A 54 -2.88 22.73 -63.16
CA ASP A 54 -3.00 21.26 -63.29
C ASP A 54 -1.82 20.35 -62.86
N ILE A 55 -2.12 19.42 -61.94
CA ILE A 55 -1.20 18.67 -61.05
C ILE A 55 -0.57 17.42 -61.71
N SER A 56 -0.76 17.20 -63.02
CA SER A 56 -0.21 16.01 -63.67
C SER A 56 1.20 16.25 -64.25
N ASP A 57 2.19 15.56 -63.66
CA ASP A 57 3.51 15.19 -64.21
C ASP A 57 4.52 16.31 -64.51
N ILE A 58 5.41 16.66 -63.56
CA ILE A 58 6.90 16.71 -63.75
C ILE A 58 7.63 16.70 -62.38
N PRO A 59 8.51 15.72 -62.07
CA PRO A 59 9.50 15.85 -60.99
C PRO A 59 10.61 16.85 -61.37
N GLY A 60 10.82 17.90 -60.56
CA GLY A 60 12.04 18.71 -60.60
C GLY A 60 11.95 20.16 -61.13
N ALA A 61 10.76 20.69 -61.43
CA ALA A 61 10.60 22.09 -61.85
C ALA A 61 10.35 23.02 -60.64
N GLN A 62 11.40 23.30 -59.84
CA GLN A 62 11.27 24.03 -58.58
C GLN A 62 11.63 25.51 -58.71
N GLY A 63 10.74 26.39 -58.23
CA GLY A 63 11.08 27.76 -57.87
C GLY A 63 11.39 27.80 -56.37
N ILE A 64 12.52 28.39 -55.98
CA ILE A 64 13.01 28.36 -54.59
C ILE A 64 13.15 29.78 -54.07
N VAL A 65 12.61 30.03 -52.88
CA VAL A 65 12.87 31.25 -52.10
C VAL A 65 13.42 30.84 -50.75
N SER A 66 14.66 31.21 -50.47
CA SER A 66 15.33 30.89 -49.21
C SER A 66 15.56 32.19 -48.45
N GLY A 67 14.71 32.54 -47.51
CA GLY A 67 14.80 33.75 -46.69
C GLY A 67 13.97 34.91 -47.23
N GLY A 68 13.48 35.76 -46.31
CA GLY A 68 12.76 36.97 -46.68
C GLY A 68 11.79 37.48 -45.63
N VAL A 69 11.25 38.68 -45.85
CA VAL A 69 10.23 39.33 -45.02
C VAL A 69 9.01 39.66 -45.87
N ILE A 70 7.88 39.04 -45.57
CA ILE A 70 6.58 39.43 -46.11
C ILE A 70 5.97 40.42 -45.13
N SER A 71 5.86 41.69 -45.51
CA SER A 71 5.34 42.77 -44.66
C SER A 71 3.82 42.83 -44.69
N ALA A 72 3.22 43.45 -43.68
CA ALA A 72 1.77 43.57 -43.52
C ALA A 72 1.05 44.02 -44.81
N GLY A 73 0.09 43.21 -45.27
CA GLY A 73 -0.67 43.43 -46.50
C GLY A 73 0.03 43.03 -47.79
N GLY A 74 1.19 42.37 -47.73
CA GLY A 74 1.75 41.60 -48.84
C GLY A 74 1.04 40.25 -48.99
N THR A 75 1.26 39.54 -50.09
CA THR A 75 0.71 38.19 -50.30
C THR A 75 1.80 37.24 -50.79
N LEU A 76 1.88 36.07 -50.18
CA LEU A 76 2.72 34.96 -50.62
C LEU A 76 1.84 33.76 -50.97
N THR A 77 2.07 33.18 -52.14
CA THR A 77 1.42 31.94 -52.57
C THR A 77 2.44 30.99 -53.18
N VAL A 78 2.53 29.79 -52.61
CA VAL A 78 3.38 28.70 -53.10
C VAL A 78 2.50 27.71 -53.84
N TYR A 79 2.72 27.56 -55.14
CA TYR A 79 2.06 26.56 -55.98
C TYR A 79 2.87 25.27 -56.05
N GLY A 80 2.25 24.20 -56.56
CA GLY A 80 2.91 22.89 -56.72
C GLY A 80 4.29 22.98 -57.37
N GLY A 81 5.26 22.29 -56.77
CA GLY A 81 6.68 22.33 -57.14
C GLY A 81 7.46 23.53 -56.57
N GLY A 82 6.82 24.53 -55.96
CA GLY A 82 7.49 25.64 -55.28
C GLY A 82 8.01 25.26 -53.89
N LEU A 83 9.13 25.87 -53.50
CA LEU A 83 9.75 25.74 -52.18
C LEU A 83 10.03 27.11 -51.57
N VAL A 84 9.55 27.35 -50.35
CA VAL A 84 9.91 28.54 -49.56
C VAL A 84 10.53 28.11 -48.23
N GLU A 85 11.65 28.69 -47.86
CA GLU A 85 12.37 28.33 -46.64
C GLU A 85 12.76 29.58 -45.83
N ASN A 86 12.75 29.51 -44.50
CA ASN A 86 13.33 30.53 -43.61
C ASN A 86 12.76 31.96 -43.79
N ALA A 87 11.50 32.10 -44.20
CA ALA A 87 10.87 33.41 -44.36
C ALA A 87 10.08 33.85 -43.12
N LEU A 88 10.14 35.15 -42.80
CA LEU A 88 9.30 35.80 -41.80
C LEU A 88 8.08 36.41 -42.49
N VAL A 89 6.89 35.98 -42.10
CA VAL A 89 5.62 36.49 -42.62
C VAL A 89 4.98 37.36 -41.54
N ASN A 90 4.63 38.61 -41.86
CA ASN A 90 4.00 39.56 -40.94
C ASN A 90 2.63 39.98 -41.49
N SER A 91 1.58 39.81 -40.68
CA SER A 91 0.20 40.30 -40.92
C SER A 91 -0.27 40.22 -42.39
N SER A 92 -0.15 39.03 -42.98
CA SER A 92 -0.34 38.75 -44.41
C SER A 92 -1.02 37.40 -44.62
N ASN A 93 -1.64 37.21 -45.79
CA ASN A 93 -2.18 35.91 -46.19
C ASN A 93 -1.11 35.07 -46.88
N LEU A 94 -0.93 33.84 -46.42
CA LEU A 94 -0.04 32.84 -46.99
C LEU A 94 -0.87 31.64 -47.48
N MET A 95 -0.59 31.15 -48.68
CA MET A 95 -1.15 29.88 -49.16
C MET A 95 -0.04 28.96 -49.66
N VAL A 96 -0.01 27.72 -49.19
CA VAL A 96 0.86 26.65 -49.69
C VAL A 96 -0.02 25.58 -50.33
N ALA A 97 -0.02 25.52 -51.66
CA ALA A 97 -0.91 24.64 -52.42
C ALA A 97 -0.43 23.17 -52.41
N SER A 98 -1.31 22.26 -52.84
CA SER A 98 -0.96 20.84 -53.01
C SER A 98 0.29 20.64 -53.88
N GLY A 99 1.22 19.81 -53.41
CA GLY A 99 2.51 19.55 -54.05
C GLY A 99 3.56 20.67 -53.88
N ALA A 100 3.27 21.71 -53.10
CA ALA A 100 4.23 22.73 -52.69
C ALA A 100 4.85 22.38 -51.33
N ALA A 101 6.02 22.95 -51.04
CA ALA A 101 6.71 22.79 -49.77
C ALA A 101 7.10 24.14 -49.16
N ALA A 102 6.94 24.24 -47.85
CA ALA A 102 7.47 25.29 -47.01
C ALA A 102 8.35 24.68 -45.92
N SER A 103 9.35 25.43 -45.44
CA SER A 103 10.14 25.02 -44.28
C SER A 103 10.63 26.19 -43.44
N SER A 104 10.67 25.98 -42.13
CA SER A 104 11.21 26.93 -41.15
C SER A 104 10.60 28.34 -41.28
N LEU A 105 9.33 28.43 -41.66
CA LEU A 105 8.63 29.70 -41.74
C LEU A 105 8.37 30.25 -40.35
N THR A 106 8.47 31.57 -40.18
CA THR A 106 8.00 32.24 -38.96
C THR A 106 6.74 33.03 -39.29
N LEU A 107 5.60 32.59 -38.76
CA LEU A 107 4.33 33.28 -38.91
C LEU A 107 4.14 34.21 -37.70
N ALA A 108 4.28 35.52 -37.93
CA ALA A 108 4.10 36.53 -36.90
C ALA A 108 2.62 36.91 -36.75
N SER A 109 2.30 37.69 -35.71
CA SER A 109 0.94 38.12 -35.37
C SER A 109 0.13 38.62 -36.58
N GLY A 110 -1.10 38.10 -36.70
CA GLY A 110 -2.06 38.45 -37.75
C GLY A 110 -1.83 37.76 -39.09
N VAL A 111 -0.92 36.77 -39.17
CA VAL A 111 -0.78 35.91 -40.34
C VAL A 111 -1.80 34.79 -40.30
N ALA A 112 -2.43 34.54 -41.45
CA ALA A 112 -3.23 33.35 -41.68
C ALA A 112 -2.60 32.55 -42.83
N GLU A 113 -2.08 31.37 -42.53
CA GLU A 113 -1.60 30.41 -43.53
C GLU A 113 -2.70 29.40 -43.86
N THR A 114 -2.92 29.16 -45.15
CA THR A 114 -3.73 28.04 -45.64
C THR A 114 -2.84 26.99 -46.30
N LEU A 115 -2.76 25.80 -45.70
CA LEU A 115 -1.81 24.74 -46.05
C LEU A 115 -2.53 23.54 -46.68
N TYR A 116 -2.41 23.40 -48.00
CA TYR A 116 -2.78 22.21 -48.79
C TYR A 116 -1.56 21.35 -49.18
N GLY A 117 -0.34 21.88 -49.04
CA GLY A 117 0.93 21.20 -49.30
C GLY A 117 1.63 20.80 -48.00
N VAL A 118 2.97 20.81 -47.98
CA VAL A 118 3.74 20.49 -46.77
C VAL A 118 4.37 21.75 -46.21
N ASP A 119 4.28 21.96 -44.90
CA ASP A 119 5.12 22.93 -44.18
C ASP A 119 5.85 22.24 -43.03
N SER A 120 7.16 22.44 -42.94
CA SER A 120 8.03 21.72 -42.01
C SER A 120 8.83 22.66 -41.11
N GLY A 121 8.73 22.52 -39.78
CA GLY A 121 9.48 23.34 -38.83
C GLY A 121 8.95 24.78 -38.68
N ALA A 122 7.69 25.03 -39.04
CA ALA A 122 7.07 26.34 -38.90
C ALA A 122 7.07 26.81 -37.43
N THR A 123 7.35 28.09 -37.19
CA THR A 123 7.15 28.74 -35.89
C THR A 123 5.95 29.67 -35.97
N ILE A 124 4.90 29.37 -35.22
CA ILE A 124 3.62 30.09 -35.25
C ILE A 124 3.52 30.91 -33.97
N GLN A 125 3.61 32.24 -34.10
CA GLN A 125 3.64 33.16 -32.96
C GLN A 125 2.25 33.61 -32.52
N ALA A 126 2.17 34.35 -31.41
CA ALA A 126 0.94 34.93 -30.87
C ALA A 126 0.04 35.56 -31.94
N ASN A 127 -1.22 35.13 -32.00
CA ASN A 127 -2.24 35.59 -32.96
C ASN A 127 -1.94 35.30 -34.43
N ALA A 128 -1.07 34.33 -34.73
CA ALA A 128 -0.92 33.77 -36.07
C ALA A 128 -1.63 32.41 -36.14
N ASP A 129 -2.24 32.10 -37.29
CA ASP A 129 -3.01 30.89 -37.52
C ASP A 129 -2.47 30.12 -38.71
N GLN A 130 -2.25 28.80 -38.55
CA GLN A 130 -1.99 27.87 -39.65
C GLN A 130 -3.19 26.94 -39.82
N MET A 131 -3.88 27.03 -40.95
CA MET A 131 -5.00 26.16 -41.30
C MET A 131 -4.54 25.05 -42.24
N ILE A 132 -4.37 23.84 -41.72
CA ILE A 132 -4.09 22.65 -42.52
C ILE A 132 -5.39 22.15 -43.14
N GLN A 133 -5.42 22.07 -44.46
CA GLN A 133 -6.57 21.67 -45.27
C GLN A 133 -6.38 20.23 -45.81
N ALA A 134 -7.40 19.70 -46.50
CA ALA A 134 -7.35 18.37 -47.11
C ALA A 134 -6.10 18.17 -47.99
N GLY A 135 -5.31 17.14 -47.67
CA GLY A 135 -4.06 16.81 -48.37
C GLY A 135 -2.83 17.58 -47.88
N GLY A 136 -3.01 18.57 -47.00
CA GLY A 136 -1.93 19.33 -46.37
C GLY A 136 -1.31 18.59 -45.18
N SER A 137 -0.01 18.86 -44.94
CA SER A 137 0.76 18.26 -43.85
C SER A 137 1.65 19.29 -43.16
N GLY A 138 1.40 19.53 -41.87
CA GLY A 138 2.27 20.33 -41.00
C GLY A 138 3.18 19.43 -40.18
N VAL A 139 4.50 19.54 -40.34
CA VAL A 139 5.47 18.64 -39.68
C VAL A 139 6.42 19.45 -38.79
N GLY A 140 6.48 19.13 -37.49
CA GLY A 140 7.45 19.78 -36.59
C GLY A 140 7.15 21.25 -36.29
N ALA A 141 5.90 21.69 -36.42
CA ALA A 141 5.53 23.08 -36.13
C ALA A 141 5.68 23.40 -34.63
N THR A 142 6.20 24.57 -34.29
CA THR A 142 6.25 25.11 -32.92
C THR A 142 5.26 26.26 -32.78
N LEU A 143 4.21 26.04 -32.00
CA LEU A 143 3.18 27.03 -31.72
C LEU A 143 3.56 27.76 -30.43
N GLN A 144 4.12 28.96 -30.55
CA GLN A 144 4.48 29.81 -29.43
C GLN A 144 3.43 30.91 -29.28
N LEU A 145 2.32 30.56 -28.61
CA LEU A 145 1.11 31.38 -28.47
C LEU A 145 0.24 31.51 -29.75
N GLY A 146 0.62 30.87 -30.86
CA GLY A 146 -0.16 30.82 -32.10
C GLY A 146 -1.06 29.60 -32.23
N THR A 147 -1.89 29.56 -33.27
CA THR A 147 -2.89 28.51 -33.50
C THR A 147 -2.54 27.64 -34.71
N GLN A 148 -2.78 26.33 -34.61
CA GLN A 148 -2.79 25.41 -35.76
C GLN A 148 -4.15 24.71 -35.83
N ASP A 149 -4.90 24.98 -36.90
CA ASP A 149 -6.20 24.40 -37.19
C ASP A 149 -6.06 23.25 -38.19
N VAL A 150 -6.22 22.01 -37.74
CA VAL A 150 -6.16 20.80 -38.56
C VAL A 150 -7.57 20.44 -39.02
N ASN A 151 -7.91 20.80 -40.26
CA ASN A 151 -9.24 20.57 -40.84
C ASN A 151 -9.35 19.18 -41.48
N GLN A 152 -10.54 18.86 -42.01
CA GLN A 152 -10.84 17.58 -42.65
C GLN A 152 -9.79 17.17 -43.70
N GLY A 153 -9.17 16.00 -43.51
CA GLY A 153 -8.15 15.45 -44.38
C GLY A 153 -6.77 16.12 -44.27
N GLY A 154 -6.60 17.08 -43.37
CA GLY A 154 -5.31 17.67 -43.00
C GLY A 154 -4.60 16.84 -41.94
N VAL A 155 -3.26 16.89 -41.96
CA VAL A 155 -2.40 16.09 -41.08
C VAL A 155 -1.39 16.98 -40.35
N ALA A 156 -1.26 16.82 -39.03
CA ALA A 156 -0.20 17.44 -38.24
C ALA A 156 0.68 16.35 -37.59
N ILE A 157 1.99 16.50 -37.65
CA ILE A 157 2.94 15.51 -37.10
C ILE A 157 3.99 16.25 -36.28
N SER A 158 4.23 15.81 -35.05
CA SER A 158 5.31 16.31 -34.19
C SER A 158 5.24 17.81 -33.89
N ALA A 159 4.04 18.36 -33.78
CA ALA A 159 3.86 19.74 -33.36
C ALA A 159 4.28 19.92 -31.88
N THR A 160 4.85 21.07 -31.54
CA THR A 160 5.13 21.49 -30.16
C THR A 160 4.24 22.68 -29.84
N VAL A 161 3.37 22.56 -28.84
CA VAL A 161 2.38 23.59 -28.46
C VAL A 161 2.76 24.23 -27.14
N ILE A 162 2.87 25.56 -27.11
CA ILE A 162 3.34 26.38 -25.99
C ILE A 162 2.34 27.53 -25.76
N GLY A 163 1.80 27.62 -24.54
CA GLY A 163 0.78 28.58 -24.11
C GLY A 163 1.31 29.74 -23.23
N ASP A 164 0.38 30.55 -22.73
CA ASP A 164 0.60 31.58 -21.68
C ASP A 164 -0.03 31.06 -20.37
N ASN A 165 0.34 31.66 -19.24
CA ASN A 165 -0.09 31.36 -17.87
C ASN A 165 -1.54 30.83 -17.73
N ALA A 166 -1.74 29.90 -16.80
CA ALA A 166 -2.97 29.13 -16.54
C ALA A 166 -4.28 29.90 -16.28
N ASN A 167 -4.28 31.24 -16.23
CA ASN A 167 -5.44 32.05 -15.83
C ASN A 167 -6.13 32.78 -17.00
N ASP A 168 -5.61 32.69 -18.24
CA ASP A 168 -6.12 33.46 -19.38
C ASP A 168 -6.73 32.55 -20.45
N LEU A 169 -8.06 32.43 -20.45
CA LEU A 169 -8.84 31.68 -21.45
C LEU A 169 -8.91 32.38 -22.82
N ALA A 170 -8.28 33.55 -22.99
CA ALA A 170 -8.50 34.39 -24.16
C ALA A 170 -7.39 34.34 -25.22
N TYR A 171 -6.13 34.06 -24.86
CA TYR A 171 -5.01 34.08 -25.82
C TYR A 171 -3.85 33.16 -25.38
N GLY A 172 -3.82 31.92 -25.87
CA GLY A 172 -2.73 30.96 -25.59
C GLY A 172 -2.61 29.92 -26.71
N GLY A 173 -1.39 29.49 -27.02
CA GLY A 173 -1.10 28.67 -28.20
C GLY A 173 -1.90 27.36 -28.23
N GLY A 174 -2.52 27.08 -29.37
CA GLY A 174 -3.55 26.06 -29.51
C GLY A 174 -3.42 25.22 -30.78
N GLN A 175 -3.48 23.90 -30.68
CA GLN A 175 -3.68 23.03 -31.84
C GLN A 175 -5.12 22.51 -31.82
N ASN A 176 -5.95 22.92 -32.78
CA ASN A 176 -7.33 22.49 -32.90
C ASN A 176 -7.46 21.43 -34.00
N ILE A 177 -7.96 20.24 -33.67
CA ILE A 177 -8.20 19.15 -34.61
C ILE A 177 -9.71 19.05 -34.85
N TYR A 178 -10.16 19.49 -36.02
CA TYR A 178 -11.57 19.44 -36.42
C TYR A 178 -11.93 18.10 -37.09
N GLY A 179 -13.22 17.90 -37.37
CA GLY A 179 -13.75 16.66 -37.93
C GLY A 179 -13.01 16.17 -39.18
N GLY A 180 -12.48 14.94 -39.10
CA GLY A 180 -11.67 14.30 -40.14
C GLY A 180 -10.23 14.79 -40.25
N GLY A 181 -9.77 15.69 -39.37
CA GLY A 181 -8.36 16.06 -39.21
C GLY A 181 -7.60 15.07 -38.33
N TYR A 182 -6.29 14.97 -38.52
CA TYR A 182 -5.45 14.01 -37.79
C TYR A 182 -4.15 14.64 -37.27
N ALA A 183 -3.86 14.48 -35.99
CA ALA A 183 -2.60 14.87 -35.36
C ALA A 183 -1.85 13.66 -34.78
N SER A 184 -0.52 13.65 -34.82
CA SER A 184 0.27 12.61 -34.15
C SER A 184 1.57 13.16 -33.55
N HIS A 185 2.06 12.52 -32.49
CA HIS A 185 3.33 12.85 -31.83
C HIS A 185 3.40 14.31 -31.33
N THR A 186 2.26 14.94 -31.04
CA THR A 186 2.21 16.32 -30.55
C THR A 186 2.77 16.39 -29.12
N LEU A 187 3.68 17.33 -28.87
CA LEU A 187 4.14 17.70 -27.53
C LEU A 187 3.38 18.95 -27.07
N VAL A 188 2.58 18.84 -26.02
CA VAL A 188 1.90 19.97 -25.41
C VAL A 188 2.58 20.31 -24.10
N THR A 189 3.13 21.52 -23.99
CA THR A 189 3.95 21.96 -22.86
C THR A 189 3.68 23.41 -22.49
N GLN A 190 4.12 23.84 -21.30
CA GLN A 190 4.06 25.24 -20.88
C GLN A 190 2.67 25.86 -21.08
N TYR A 191 1.64 25.21 -20.54
CA TYR A 191 0.23 25.65 -20.65
C TYR A 191 -0.35 25.71 -22.07
N GLY A 192 0.30 25.07 -23.06
CA GLY A 192 -0.28 24.90 -24.39
C GLY A 192 -1.57 24.06 -24.37
N ASN A 193 -2.42 24.23 -25.38
CA ASN A 193 -3.68 23.48 -25.49
C ASN A 193 -3.75 22.72 -26.82
N GLN A 194 -4.12 21.44 -26.77
CA GLN A 194 -4.55 20.69 -27.95
C GLN A 194 -6.03 20.33 -27.81
N LEU A 195 -6.87 20.88 -28.68
CA LEU A 195 -8.30 20.63 -28.73
C LEU A 195 -8.63 19.61 -29.81
N ILE A 196 -9.40 18.56 -29.48
CA ILE A 196 -9.88 17.56 -30.43
C ILE A 196 -11.41 17.65 -30.48
N ALA A 197 -11.94 18.21 -31.57
CA ALA A 197 -13.37 18.37 -31.79
C ALA A 197 -14.00 17.09 -32.39
N SER A 198 -15.33 17.11 -32.57
CA SER A 198 -16.10 16.00 -33.14
C SER A 198 -15.49 15.46 -34.44
N ASP A 199 -15.31 14.14 -34.52
CA ASP A 199 -14.67 13.38 -35.62
C ASP A 199 -13.19 13.72 -35.85
N GLY A 200 -12.55 14.54 -35.02
CA GLY A 200 -11.11 14.77 -35.02
C GLY A 200 -10.35 13.63 -34.32
N SER A 201 -9.11 13.38 -34.73
CA SER A 201 -8.29 12.31 -34.16
C SER A 201 -6.87 12.77 -33.81
N ALA A 202 -6.38 12.38 -32.63
CA ALA A 202 -4.97 12.53 -32.26
C ALA A 202 -4.36 11.21 -31.76
N THR A 203 -3.09 10.96 -32.02
CA THR A 203 -2.35 9.82 -31.42
C THR A 203 -0.99 10.24 -30.86
N ASP A 204 -0.46 9.47 -29.93
CA ASP A 204 0.91 9.63 -29.39
C ASP A 204 1.20 11.04 -28.84
N THR A 205 0.17 11.69 -28.28
CA THR A 205 0.32 13.03 -27.71
C THR A 205 1.04 12.95 -26.37
N THR A 206 2.00 13.84 -26.11
CA THR A 206 2.70 13.94 -24.82
C THR A 206 2.35 15.25 -24.14
N LEU A 207 1.89 15.18 -22.89
CA LEU A 207 1.51 16.35 -22.07
C LEU A 207 2.50 16.55 -20.93
N THR A 208 2.98 17.77 -20.73
CA THR A 208 3.91 18.12 -19.64
C THR A 208 3.83 19.61 -19.28
N ASN A 209 4.41 20.04 -18.15
CA ASN A 209 4.56 21.44 -17.71
C ASN A 209 3.28 22.29 -17.87
N GLY A 210 2.12 21.79 -17.46
CA GLY A 210 0.84 22.49 -17.58
C GLY A 210 0.12 22.30 -18.91
N GLY A 211 0.69 21.57 -19.86
CA GLY A 211 0.07 21.31 -21.16
C GLY A 211 -1.24 20.54 -21.06
N ILE A 212 -2.23 20.95 -21.84
CA ILE A 212 -3.61 20.44 -21.80
C ILE A 212 -3.96 19.80 -23.14
N GLN A 213 -4.47 18.57 -23.12
CA GLN A 213 -5.22 18.01 -24.26
C GLN A 213 -6.68 17.92 -23.85
N ASP A 214 -7.55 18.54 -24.64
CA ASP A 214 -8.99 18.58 -24.42
C ASP A 214 -9.71 17.82 -25.54
N ILE A 215 -10.36 16.72 -25.20
CA ILE A 215 -11.11 15.87 -26.13
C ILE A 215 -12.59 16.16 -25.97
N GLN A 216 -13.18 16.85 -26.94
CA GLN A 216 -14.59 17.21 -26.94
C GLN A 216 -15.49 16.07 -27.43
N GLN A 217 -16.81 16.25 -27.31
CA GLN A 217 -17.81 15.31 -27.82
C GLN A 217 -17.53 14.88 -29.27
N GLY A 218 -17.45 13.57 -29.51
CA GLY A 218 -17.16 12.97 -30.81
C GLY A 218 -15.69 12.97 -31.22
N GLY A 219 -14.79 13.60 -30.44
CA GLY A 219 -13.35 13.55 -30.66
C GLY A 219 -12.71 12.24 -30.21
N SER A 220 -11.57 11.89 -30.79
CA SER A 220 -10.84 10.65 -30.51
C SER A 220 -9.36 10.89 -30.21
N ALA A 221 -8.83 10.34 -29.11
CA ALA A 221 -7.40 10.28 -28.87
C ALA A 221 -6.93 8.86 -28.54
N THR A 222 -5.73 8.48 -29.00
CA THR A 222 -5.07 7.24 -28.57
C THR A 222 -3.63 7.46 -28.12
N ASP A 223 -3.16 6.61 -27.20
CA ASP A 223 -1.76 6.52 -26.80
C ASP A 223 -1.18 7.82 -26.22
N THR A 224 -2.03 8.63 -25.59
CA THR A 224 -1.61 9.87 -24.91
C THR A 224 -0.76 9.54 -23.68
N THR A 225 0.43 10.14 -23.60
CA THR A 225 1.30 10.09 -22.42
C THR A 225 1.15 11.38 -21.62
N VAL A 226 0.67 11.26 -20.38
CA VAL A 226 0.51 12.39 -19.45
C VAL A 226 1.63 12.33 -18.44
N SER A 227 2.60 13.22 -18.61
CA SER A 227 3.75 13.41 -17.73
C SER A 227 3.54 14.65 -16.87
N SER A 228 4.64 15.17 -16.31
CA SER A 228 4.47 16.05 -15.17
C SER A 228 3.72 17.34 -15.42
N GLY A 229 2.72 17.63 -14.59
CA GLY A 229 1.83 18.79 -14.69
C GLY A 229 0.98 18.79 -15.96
N GLY A 230 1.00 17.73 -16.76
CA GLY A 230 0.14 17.58 -17.93
C GLY A 230 -1.28 17.22 -17.52
N VAL A 231 -2.27 17.72 -18.27
CA VAL A 231 -3.69 17.49 -18.01
C VAL A 231 -4.38 16.98 -19.26
N LEU A 232 -4.90 15.76 -19.19
CA LEU A 232 -5.75 15.18 -20.21
C LEU A 232 -7.22 15.34 -19.80
N GLN A 233 -7.98 16.16 -20.53
CA GLN A 233 -9.40 16.39 -20.32
C GLN A 233 -10.21 15.61 -21.34
N VAL A 234 -11.19 14.83 -20.87
CA VAL A 234 -12.04 14.00 -21.72
C VAL A 234 -13.51 14.36 -21.47
N GLU A 235 -14.14 15.03 -22.42
CA GLU A 235 -15.52 15.48 -22.31
C GLU A 235 -16.57 14.40 -22.58
N GLY A 236 -17.80 14.69 -22.16
CA GLY A 236 -18.98 13.87 -22.42
C GLY A 236 -19.17 13.47 -23.88
N GLY A 237 -19.01 12.18 -24.19
CA GLY A 237 -19.15 11.63 -25.55
C GLY A 237 -17.87 11.63 -26.39
N ALA A 238 -16.71 11.88 -25.78
CA ALA A 238 -15.39 11.67 -26.38
C ALA A 238 -14.92 10.20 -26.29
N PHE A 239 -13.92 9.85 -27.11
CA PHE A 239 -13.26 8.54 -27.13
C PHE A 239 -11.77 8.66 -26.77
N LEU A 240 -11.33 7.86 -25.78
CA LEU A 240 -9.93 7.75 -25.37
C LEU A 240 -9.51 6.27 -25.25
N SER A 241 -8.34 5.91 -25.79
CA SER A 241 -7.73 4.59 -25.59
C SER A 241 -6.21 4.65 -25.37
N GLY A 242 -5.66 3.84 -24.48
CA GLY A 242 -4.20 3.62 -24.39
C GLY A 242 -3.43 4.70 -23.63
N ALA A 243 -4.10 5.55 -22.85
CA ALA A 243 -3.44 6.63 -22.14
C ALA A 243 -2.51 6.11 -21.02
N THR A 244 -1.32 6.71 -20.87
CA THR A 244 -0.40 6.42 -19.76
C THR A 244 -0.22 7.66 -18.89
N ILE A 245 -0.62 7.56 -17.62
CA ILE A 245 -0.57 8.64 -16.63
C ILE A 245 0.60 8.40 -15.70
N SER A 246 1.65 9.20 -15.85
CA SER A 246 2.85 9.16 -15.02
C SER A 246 2.68 10.00 -13.75
N SER A 247 3.69 10.00 -12.89
CA SER A 247 3.66 10.42 -11.50
C SER A 247 3.30 11.89 -11.22
N GLY A 248 2.05 12.30 -11.40
CA GLY A 248 1.52 13.65 -11.15
C GLY A 248 0.89 14.32 -12.38
N GLY A 249 0.92 13.60 -13.51
CA GLY A 249 -0.02 13.81 -14.60
C GLY A 249 -1.45 13.52 -14.13
N THR A 250 -2.41 14.22 -14.74
CA THR A 250 -3.84 14.07 -14.43
C THR A 250 -4.65 13.75 -15.67
N LEU A 251 -5.47 12.69 -15.62
CA LEU A 251 -6.57 12.47 -16.55
C LEU A 251 -7.87 12.87 -15.85
N ALA A 252 -8.54 13.90 -16.34
CA ALA A 252 -9.84 14.35 -15.87
C ALA A 252 -10.94 14.00 -16.89
N ALA A 253 -11.86 13.12 -16.53
CA ALA A 253 -12.99 12.75 -17.38
C ALA A 253 -14.30 13.36 -16.87
N THR A 254 -15.12 13.87 -17.77
CA THR A 254 -16.48 14.39 -17.53
C THR A 254 -17.50 13.62 -18.37
N SER A 255 -18.79 13.80 -18.08
CA SER A 255 -19.90 13.14 -18.78
C SER A 255 -21.08 14.10 -18.90
N VAL A 256 -21.76 14.07 -20.04
CA VAL A 256 -22.99 14.85 -20.27
C VAL A 256 -24.18 13.90 -20.42
N THR A 257 -25.34 14.30 -19.89
CA THR A 257 -26.55 13.46 -19.93
C THR A 257 -26.89 13.07 -21.37
N GLY A 258 -26.89 11.75 -21.65
CA GLY A 258 -27.22 11.20 -22.97
C GLY A 258 -26.03 10.97 -23.91
N SER A 259 -24.79 11.16 -23.48
CA SER A 259 -23.58 10.77 -24.22
C SER A 259 -22.57 10.08 -23.31
N ALA A 260 -22.31 8.79 -23.56
CA ALA A 260 -21.38 8.02 -22.75
C ALA A 260 -19.93 8.35 -23.14
N THR A 261 -19.12 8.78 -22.17
CA THR A 261 -17.67 8.96 -22.34
C THR A 261 -17.00 7.59 -22.30
N THR A 262 -16.25 7.25 -23.35
CA THR A 262 -15.59 5.94 -23.45
C THR A 262 -14.09 6.12 -23.23
N VAL A 263 -13.60 5.61 -22.10
CA VAL A 263 -12.18 5.59 -21.76
C VAL A 263 -11.71 4.15 -21.66
N SER A 264 -10.63 3.79 -22.34
CA SER A 264 -10.15 2.41 -22.40
C SER A 264 -8.63 2.27 -22.35
N ASN A 265 -8.14 1.12 -21.88
CA ASN A 265 -6.72 0.74 -21.82
C ASN A 265 -5.81 1.79 -21.14
N VAL A 266 -6.31 2.43 -20.08
CA VAL A 266 -5.55 3.47 -19.35
C VAL A 266 -4.55 2.81 -18.41
N THR A 267 -3.34 3.34 -18.29
CA THR A 267 -2.36 2.92 -17.30
C THR A 267 -2.07 4.08 -16.36
N VAL A 268 -2.24 3.90 -15.06
CA VAL A 268 -1.92 4.91 -14.04
C VAL A 268 -0.74 4.39 -13.21
N MET A 269 0.40 5.07 -13.33
CA MET A 269 1.61 4.76 -12.58
C MET A 269 1.52 5.33 -11.15
N SER A 270 2.48 4.94 -10.28
CA SER A 270 2.64 5.56 -8.96
C SER A 270 2.64 7.09 -9.08
N GLY A 271 1.87 7.79 -8.24
CA GLY A 271 1.73 9.25 -8.22
C GLY A 271 0.84 9.85 -9.32
N GLY A 272 0.44 9.08 -10.34
CA GLY A 272 -0.49 9.53 -11.39
C GLY A 272 -1.93 9.61 -10.89
N THR A 273 -2.73 10.55 -11.44
CA THR A 273 -4.12 10.77 -10.99
C THR A 273 -5.13 10.52 -12.11
N LEU A 274 -6.10 9.67 -11.81
CA LEU A 274 -7.35 9.52 -12.57
C LEU A 274 -8.48 10.23 -11.83
N ASP A 275 -8.94 11.35 -12.36
CA ASP A 275 -10.02 12.19 -11.82
C ASP A 275 -11.31 12.03 -12.64
N MET A 276 -12.40 11.66 -11.96
CA MET A 276 -13.70 11.48 -12.58
C MET A 276 -14.71 12.47 -11.99
N LYS A 277 -15.04 13.45 -12.84
CA LYS A 277 -15.80 14.64 -12.46
C LYS A 277 -17.30 14.51 -12.59
N ASP A 278 -17.78 13.52 -13.35
CA ASP A 278 -19.20 13.25 -13.58
C ASP A 278 -19.59 11.77 -13.39
N THR A 279 -20.89 11.50 -13.32
CA THR A 279 -21.45 10.14 -13.27
C THR A 279 -21.63 9.56 -14.66
N GLY A 280 -21.47 8.25 -14.84
CA GLY A 280 -21.72 7.59 -16.13
C GLY A 280 -20.48 7.51 -17.04
N ILE A 281 -19.30 7.82 -16.49
CA ILE A 281 -18.00 7.57 -17.13
C ILE A 281 -17.68 6.07 -17.00
N SER A 282 -17.32 5.43 -18.12
CA SER A 282 -16.92 4.02 -18.14
C SER A 282 -15.45 3.90 -18.51
N VAL A 283 -14.64 3.36 -17.58
CA VAL A 283 -13.22 3.07 -17.79
C VAL A 283 -13.01 1.55 -17.91
N THR A 284 -12.48 1.10 -19.05
CA THR A 284 -12.21 -0.33 -19.31
C THR A 284 -10.70 -0.58 -19.50
N GLY A 285 -10.15 -1.68 -18.99
CA GLY A 285 -8.73 -2.00 -19.19
C GLY A 285 -7.71 -1.08 -18.48
N LEU A 286 -8.07 -0.55 -17.31
CA LEU A 286 -7.29 0.32 -16.44
C LEU A 286 -6.12 -0.38 -15.71
N THR A 287 -4.88 -0.32 -16.14
CA THR A 287 -3.76 -0.83 -15.32
C THR A 287 -3.42 0.16 -14.20
N LEU A 288 -3.44 -0.27 -12.93
CA LEU A 288 -3.04 0.54 -11.77
C LEU A 288 -1.74 0.00 -11.17
N TYR A 289 -0.75 0.85 -10.99
CA TYR A 289 0.46 0.52 -10.23
C TYR A 289 0.33 0.98 -8.77
N SER A 290 1.13 0.36 -7.90
CA SER A 290 1.16 0.75 -6.48
C SER A 290 1.45 2.25 -6.33
N GLY A 291 0.63 2.97 -5.56
CA GLY A 291 0.74 4.43 -5.36
C GLY A 291 -0.03 5.29 -6.36
N ALA A 292 -0.83 4.70 -7.25
CA ALA A 292 -1.74 5.44 -8.13
C ALA A 292 -2.90 6.11 -7.34
N ASN A 293 -3.39 7.25 -7.84
CA ASN A 293 -4.50 8.00 -7.27
C ASN A 293 -5.76 7.91 -8.14
N ILE A 294 -6.90 7.63 -7.51
CA ILE A 294 -8.22 7.72 -8.12
C ILE A 294 -9.04 8.75 -7.35
N GLN A 295 -9.55 9.76 -8.05
CA GLN A 295 -10.40 10.82 -7.54
C GLN A 295 -11.80 10.74 -8.15
N LEU A 296 -12.82 10.89 -7.29
CA LEU A 296 -14.24 10.72 -7.64
C LEU A 296 -15.03 11.93 -7.13
N ASP A 297 -15.07 13.00 -7.93
CA ASP A 297 -15.66 14.28 -7.52
C ASP A 297 -17.19 14.27 -7.48
N THR A 298 -17.82 13.30 -8.16
CA THR A 298 -19.28 13.14 -8.14
C THR A 298 -19.86 12.43 -6.95
N MET A 299 -19.04 11.80 -6.12
CA MET A 299 -19.53 11.05 -4.98
C MET A 299 -19.26 11.81 -3.69
N THR A 300 -20.34 12.07 -2.95
CA THR A 300 -20.32 12.44 -1.55
C THR A 300 -19.87 11.23 -0.75
N TYR A 301 -18.73 11.35 -0.05
CA TYR A 301 -18.19 10.29 0.77
C TYR A 301 -18.78 10.36 2.17
N SER A 302 -19.63 9.40 2.52
CA SER A 302 -20.03 9.19 3.91
C SER A 302 -19.52 7.86 4.41
N THR A 303 -18.82 7.87 5.53
CA THR A 303 -18.30 6.66 6.20
C THR A 303 -19.31 6.05 7.17
N SER A 304 -20.49 6.66 7.33
CA SER A 304 -21.57 6.17 8.19
C SER A 304 -22.96 6.70 7.77
N GLY A 305 -24.03 6.02 8.17
CA GLY A 305 -25.42 6.41 7.88
C GLY A 305 -26.01 5.85 6.58
N ALA A 306 -27.23 6.25 6.23
CA ALA A 306 -27.99 5.69 5.09
C ALA A 306 -27.38 6.01 3.71
N GLN A 307 -26.52 7.04 3.63
CA GLN A 307 -25.81 7.42 2.40
C GLN A 307 -24.33 7.02 2.43
N GLN A 308 -24.01 5.83 2.93
CA GLN A 308 -22.64 5.34 3.03
C GLN A 308 -22.02 5.03 1.66
N THR A 309 -20.76 5.41 1.46
CA THR A 309 -19.96 5.01 0.31
C THR A 309 -19.37 3.62 0.54
N THR A 310 -19.59 2.72 -0.39
CA THR A 310 -19.15 1.32 -0.35
C THR A 310 -18.18 1.03 -1.48
N PHE A 311 -17.20 0.18 -1.22
CA PHE A 311 -16.24 -0.29 -2.19
C PHE A 311 -16.40 -1.81 -2.32
N ALA A 312 -16.32 -2.33 -3.54
CA ALA A 312 -16.40 -3.75 -3.81
C ALA A 312 -15.39 -4.10 -4.91
N VAL A 313 -14.48 -5.03 -4.64
CA VAL A 313 -13.58 -5.56 -5.67
C VAL A 313 -14.13 -6.93 -6.11
N SER A 314 -14.26 -7.12 -7.41
CA SER A 314 -14.74 -8.36 -8.04
C SER A 314 -13.85 -8.69 -9.23
N GLY A 315 -13.00 -9.72 -9.11
CA GLY A 315 -11.97 -10.04 -10.10
C GLY A 315 -11.03 -8.86 -10.29
N ASN A 316 -10.88 -8.40 -11.54
CA ASN A 316 -10.13 -7.21 -11.86
C ASN A 316 -10.94 -5.91 -11.78
N THR A 317 -12.14 -5.89 -11.19
CA THR A 317 -12.99 -4.70 -11.18
C THR A 317 -13.16 -4.14 -9.78
N LEU A 318 -12.66 -2.93 -9.52
CA LEU A 318 -13.01 -2.13 -8.36
C LEU A 318 -14.34 -1.41 -8.65
N THR A 319 -15.32 -1.54 -7.79
CA THR A 319 -16.60 -0.85 -7.84
C THR A 319 -16.72 0.07 -6.64
N VAL A 320 -16.99 1.34 -6.87
CA VAL A 320 -17.20 2.35 -5.84
C VAL A 320 -18.63 2.85 -5.96
N SER A 321 -19.44 2.63 -4.93
CA SER A 321 -20.82 3.11 -4.89
C SER A 321 -20.98 4.14 -3.78
N GLY A 322 -21.55 5.30 -4.09
CA GLY A 322 -21.78 6.41 -3.18
C GLY A 322 -23.03 7.18 -3.60
N TYR A 323 -23.09 8.47 -3.28
CA TYR A 323 -24.25 9.32 -3.59
C TYR A 323 -23.80 10.67 -4.18
N ASP A 324 -24.55 11.29 -5.10
CA ASP A 324 -24.21 12.66 -5.55
C ASP A 324 -24.55 13.70 -4.48
N GLY A 325 -24.18 14.96 -4.75
CA GLY A 325 -24.60 16.12 -3.95
C GLY A 325 -26.13 16.34 -3.92
N GLY A 326 -26.90 15.62 -4.74
CA GLY A 326 -28.37 15.58 -4.70
C GLY A 326 -28.95 14.42 -3.88
N GLY A 327 -28.10 13.50 -3.38
CA GLY A 327 -28.49 12.34 -2.61
C GLY A 327 -28.96 11.13 -3.43
N ASN A 328 -28.71 11.09 -4.75
CA ASN A 328 -28.99 9.92 -5.59
C ASN A 328 -27.83 8.93 -5.53
N ALA A 329 -28.12 7.64 -5.50
CA ALA A 329 -27.09 6.60 -5.49
C ALA A 329 -26.36 6.55 -6.86
N ILE A 330 -25.04 6.47 -6.80
CA ILE A 330 -24.14 6.37 -7.96
C ILE A 330 -23.20 5.22 -7.74
N THR A 331 -22.93 4.46 -8.79
CA THR A 331 -21.94 3.38 -8.79
C THR A 331 -20.99 3.58 -9.96
N GLN A 332 -19.70 3.52 -9.69
CA GLN A 332 -18.63 3.59 -10.68
C GLN A 332 -17.79 2.32 -10.61
N ALA A 333 -17.39 1.79 -11.77
CA ALA A 333 -16.62 0.57 -11.87
C ALA A 333 -15.35 0.80 -12.70
N PHE A 334 -14.24 0.23 -12.21
CA PHE A 334 -12.90 0.37 -12.74
C PHE A 334 -12.35 -1.01 -13.00
N SER A 335 -12.03 -1.37 -14.24
CA SER A 335 -11.53 -2.71 -14.56
C SER A 335 -10.05 -2.69 -14.89
N PHE A 336 -9.19 -3.42 -14.17
CA PHE A 336 -7.73 -3.37 -14.26
C PHE A 336 -7.03 -4.59 -14.88
N ALA A 337 -5.72 -4.52 -15.12
CA ALA A 337 -4.92 -5.60 -15.72
C ALA A 337 -3.86 -6.15 -14.74
N GLY A 338 -3.96 -7.43 -14.37
CA GLY A 338 -3.03 -8.13 -13.47
C GLY A 338 -3.61 -9.48 -13.00
N THR A 339 -2.77 -10.45 -12.66
CA THR A 339 -3.21 -11.76 -12.14
C THR A 339 -3.91 -11.55 -10.80
N ALA A 340 -5.14 -12.01 -10.65
CA ALA A 340 -5.86 -11.87 -9.40
C ALA A 340 -5.14 -12.62 -8.26
N GLY A 341 -5.29 -12.08 -7.06
CA GLY A 341 -4.48 -12.46 -5.91
C GLY A 341 -3.28 -11.54 -5.69
N THR A 342 -3.50 -10.23 -5.68
CA THR A 342 -3.32 -9.31 -4.54
C THR A 342 -3.52 -7.92 -5.12
N ILE A 343 -4.75 -7.39 -5.07
CA ILE A 343 -4.87 -5.95 -4.85
C ILE A 343 -5.49 -5.86 -3.48
N THR A 344 -4.62 -5.76 -2.48
CA THR A 344 -5.05 -5.25 -1.18
C THR A 344 -5.39 -3.77 -1.38
N PRO A 345 -6.47 -3.23 -0.77
CA PRO A 345 -6.74 -1.78 -0.71
C PRO A 345 -5.55 -0.92 -0.29
N ASP A 346 -4.50 -1.57 0.18
CA ASP A 346 -3.16 -1.11 0.51
C ASP A 346 -2.26 -0.70 -0.68
N GLU A 347 -2.62 -1.03 -1.92
CA GLU A 347 -1.75 -0.79 -3.10
C GLU A 347 -2.03 0.54 -3.81
N PHE A 348 -3.23 1.13 -3.69
CA PHE A 348 -3.59 2.38 -4.37
C PHE A 348 -4.46 3.28 -3.49
N SER A 349 -4.48 4.59 -3.75
CA SER A 349 -5.21 5.57 -2.93
C SER A 349 -6.52 5.98 -3.58
N LEU A 350 -7.61 5.95 -2.80
CA LEU A 350 -8.89 6.57 -3.14
C LEU A 350 -8.97 7.91 -2.42
N VAL A 351 -8.95 9.00 -3.19
CA VAL A 351 -8.87 10.36 -2.64
C VAL A 351 -10.22 11.06 -2.83
N HIS A 352 -10.73 11.66 -1.74
CA HIS A 352 -11.86 12.58 -1.81
C HIS A 352 -11.36 14.02 -1.94
N GLY A 353 -11.98 14.80 -2.83
CA GLY A 353 -11.99 16.25 -2.71
C GLY A 353 -12.64 16.68 -1.39
N THR A 354 -11.83 17.16 -0.45
CA THR A 354 -12.15 17.88 0.81
C THR A 354 -12.44 17.17 2.14
N ASN A 355 -12.49 15.83 2.30
CA ASN A 355 -12.53 15.17 3.63
C ASN A 355 -12.20 13.65 3.58
N GLY A 356 -10.91 13.31 3.47
CA GLY A 356 -10.41 12.01 3.02
C GLY A 356 -10.70 10.75 3.86
N THR A 357 -10.69 9.62 3.16
CA THR A 357 -10.32 8.28 3.68
C THR A 357 -9.39 7.62 2.68
N GLY A 358 -8.07 7.78 2.87
CA GLY A 358 -7.05 7.03 2.14
C GLY A 358 -6.52 5.90 3.03
N ILE A 359 -6.53 4.67 2.54
CA ILE A 359 -5.64 3.62 3.07
C ILE A 359 -4.30 3.84 2.37
N ASN A 360 -3.29 4.29 3.10
CA ASN A 360 -1.97 4.54 2.53
C ASN A 360 -0.88 4.05 3.51
N TYR A 361 0.16 3.39 3.00
CA TYR A 361 1.35 3.00 3.75
C TYR A 361 2.51 3.95 3.40
N ALA A 362 2.54 5.15 3.98
CA ALA A 362 3.67 6.07 3.81
C ALA A 362 4.99 5.55 4.39
N ALA A 363 6.04 5.89 3.65
CA ALA A 363 7.41 6.02 4.13
C ALA A 363 7.46 6.95 5.37
N CYS A 364 8.08 6.51 6.48
CA CYS A 364 8.21 7.30 7.70
C CYS A 364 9.51 6.97 8.47
N TYR A 365 10.03 7.93 9.22
CA TYR A 365 11.11 7.80 10.21
C TYR A 365 10.55 7.48 11.61
N CYS A 366 11.30 6.74 12.43
CA CYS A 366 10.97 6.56 13.85
C CYS A 366 11.53 7.71 14.71
N PRO A 367 10.97 7.98 15.91
CA PRO A 367 11.54 8.90 16.87
C PRO A 367 13.02 8.61 17.15
N GLY A 368 13.78 9.67 17.39
CA GLY A 368 15.22 9.64 17.65
C GLY A 368 16.08 9.64 16.38
N THR A 369 15.49 9.50 15.19
CA THR A 369 16.21 9.59 13.91
C THR A 369 16.73 11.00 13.73
N LEU A 370 18.05 11.16 13.66
CA LEU A 370 18.71 12.44 13.43
C LEU A 370 18.65 12.84 11.95
N ILE A 371 18.13 14.04 11.68
CA ILE A 371 18.10 14.65 10.35
C ILE A 371 19.11 15.79 10.31
N ALA A 372 19.94 15.85 9.26
CA ALA A 372 20.91 16.92 9.11
C ALA A 372 20.23 18.29 8.91
N THR A 373 20.62 19.29 9.69
CA THR A 373 20.15 20.68 9.57
C THR A 373 21.30 21.66 9.32
N LYS A 374 20.95 22.94 9.13
CA LYS A 374 21.94 24.03 9.02
C LYS A 374 22.89 24.09 10.21
N GLU A 375 22.39 23.82 11.42
CA GLU A 375 23.12 24.01 12.69
C GLU A 375 23.63 22.71 13.32
N GLY A 376 23.44 21.57 12.63
CA GLY A 376 23.79 20.24 13.12
C GLY A 376 22.66 19.24 12.94
N GLU A 377 22.82 18.02 13.43
CA GLU A 377 21.77 17.01 13.32
C GLU A 377 20.75 17.14 14.44
N VAL A 378 19.47 17.06 14.10
CA VAL A 378 18.35 17.24 15.04
C VAL A 378 17.41 16.03 14.95
N PRO A 379 16.96 15.46 16.07
CA PRO A 379 15.96 14.38 16.06
C PRO A 379 14.68 14.80 15.32
N VAL A 380 14.14 13.90 14.50
CA VAL A 380 12.98 14.18 13.63
C VAL A 380 11.77 14.70 14.39
N GLU A 381 11.54 14.23 15.62
CA GLU A 381 10.45 14.67 16.49
C GLU A 381 10.63 16.09 17.07
N MET A 382 11.86 16.62 17.05
CA MET A 382 12.20 17.97 17.54
C MET A 382 12.21 19.03 16.43
N LEU A 383 12.19 18.61 15.17
CA LEU A 383 12.09 19.50 14.01
C LEU A 383 10.76 20.24 14.00
N LYS A 384 10.78 21.46 13.46
CA LYS A 384 9.62 22.34 13.31
C LYS A 384 9.49 22.83 11.89
N ILE A 385 8.26 23.17 11.52
CA ILE A 385 7.99 23.89 10.27
C ILE A 385 8.83 25.16 10.25
N GLY A 386 9.57 25.34 9.17
CA GLY A 386 10.47 26.46 8.95
C GLY A 386 11.93 26.23 9.29
N ASP A 387 12.29 25.12 9.94
CA ASP A 387 13.69 24.75 10.16
C ASP A 387 14.40 24.48 8.82
N MET A 388 15.70 24.76 8.76
CA MET A 388 16.50 24.56 7.55
C MET A 388 17.24 23.22 7.62
N VAL A 389 16.79 22.22 6.87
CA VAL A 389 17.47 20.93 6.73
C VAL A 389 18.56 20.98 5.67
N ARG A 390 19.59 20.16 5.81
CA ARG A 390 20.64 19.98 4.82
C ARG A 390 20.35 18.72 4.02
N THR A 391 20.30 18.84 2.70
CA THR A 391 19.97 17.74 1.79
C THR A 391 21.22 17.01 1.31
N ALA A 392 21.05 15.87 0.64
CA ALA A 392 22.18 15.07 0.14
C ALA A 392 23.06 15.83 -0.87
N SER A 393 22.50 16.80 -1.60
CA SER A 393 23.26 17.69 -2.49
C SER A 393 24.09 18.75 -1.74
N GLY A 394 23.89 18.89 -0.43
CA GLY A 394 24.50 19.90 0.42
C GLY A 394 23.71 21.22 0.50
N ALA A 395 22.62 21.34 -0.26
CA ALA A 395 21.72 22.49 -0.21
C ALA A 395 20.99 22.58 1.14
N LEU A 396 20.55 23.78 1.50
CA LEU A 396 19.67 24.00 2.65
C LEU A 396 18.24 24.19 2.15
N ARG A 397 17.32 23.37 2.66
CA ARG A 397 15.89 23.41 2.33
C ARG A 397 15.08 23.68 3.58
N LYS A 398 14.00 24.44 3.44
CA LYS A 398 13.14 24.77 4.57
C LYS A 398 12.11 23.65 4.75
N ILE A 399 11.89 23.21 5.98
CA ILE A 399 10.80 22.29 6.27
C ILE A 399 9.47 23.03 6.05
N ARG A 400 8.64 22.45 5.19
CA ARG A 400 7.30 22.92 4.89
C ARG A 400 6.28 22.27 5.81
N TRP A 401 6.41 20.97 6.08
CA TRP A 401 5.47 20.25 6.95
C TRP A 401 6.09 18.99 7.54
N ILE A 402 5.51 18.47 8.62
CA ILE A 402 5.94 17.24 9.27
C ILE A 402 4.70 16.39 9.58
N GLY A 403 4.54 15.28 8.86
CA GLY A 403 3.48 14.30 9.09
C GLY A 403 3.78 13.42 10.29
N ARG A 404 2.76 13.07 11.09
CA ARG A 404 2.87 12.23 12.29
C ARG A 404 1.80 11.14 12.32
N ARG A 405 2.17 9.91 12.64
CA ARG A 405 1.25 8.77 12.83
C ARG A 405 1.77 7.80 13.89
N SER A 406 0.88 7.00 14.48
CA SER A 406 1.21 6.09 15.59
C SER A 406 0.41 4.80 15.55
N TYR A 407 1.01 3.68 15.96
CA TYR A 407 0.39 2.35 16.04
C TYR A 407 0.53 1.76 17.45
N ALA A 408 -0.58 1.33 18.04
CA ALA A 408 -0.59 0.71 19.37
C ALA A 408 0.20 -0.61 19.41
N ALA A 409 0.83 -0.89 20.55
CA ALA A 409 1.69 -2.07 20.76
C ALA A 409 1.00 -3.40 20.41
N GLU A 410 -0.29 -3.51 20.77
CA GLU A 410 -1.11 -4.68 20.57
C GLU A 410 -1.41 -4.93 19.09
N PHE A 411 -1.60 -3.87 18.32
CA PHE A 411 -1.83 -3.93 16.87
C PHE A 411 -0.54 -4.31 16.12
N VAL A 412 0.59 -3.72 16.51
CA VAL A 412 1.90 -3.96 15.92
C VAL A 412 2.38 -5.39 16.15
N SER A 413 2.15 -5.95 17.34
CA SER A 413 2.63 -7.29 17.71
C SER A 413 2.12 -8.43 16.82
N ASN A 414 0.97 -8.23 16.16
CA ASN A 414 0.36 -9.19 15.23
C ASN A 414 0.54 -8.81 13.75
N ASN A 415 1.08 -7.62 13.47
CA ASN A 415 1.20 -7.07 12.11
C ASN A 415 2.67 -6.76 11.80
N ARG A 416 3.46 -7.81 11.49
CA ARG A 416 4.91 -7.67 11.26
C ARG A 416 5.25 -6.73 10.09
N GLY A 417 4.35 -6.54 9.13
CA GLY A 417 4.49 -5.61 8.02
C GLY A 417 4.45 -4.13 8.40
N LEU A 418 4.16 -3.79 9.66
CA LEU A 418 4.18 -2.42 10.19
C LEU A 418 5.39 -2.14 11.08
N LEU A 419 6.10 -3.18 11.50
CA LEU A 419 7.29 -3.06 12.34
C LEU A 419 8.35 -2.22 11.60
N PRO A 420 9.17 -1.43 12.30
CA PRO A 420 10.23 -0.69 11.66
C PRO A 420 11.34 -1.62 11.18
N VAL A 421 12.01 -1.22 10.11
CA VAL A 421 13.26 -1.81 9.65
C VAL A 421 14.41 -1.03 10.30
N LEU A 422 15.26 -1.75 11.02
CA LEU A 422 16.52 -1.23 11.58
C LEU A 422 17.64 -1.45 10.57
N ILE A 423 18.26 -0.36 10.15
CA ILE A 423 19.47 -0.31 9.33
C ILE A 423 20.62 0.08 10.25
N LYS A 424 21.54 -0.83 10.51
CA LYS A 424 22.66 -0.61 11.44
C LYS A 424 23.66 0.40 10.89
N ALA A 425 24.39 1.04 11.80
CA ALA A 425 25.49 1.92 11.43
C ALA A 425 26.48 1.23 10.46
N GLY A 426 26.80 1.92 9.37
CA GLY A 426 27.70 1.48 8.31
C GLY A 426 27.11 0.48 7.32
N ALA A 427 25.83 0.09 7.42
CA ALA A 427 25.25 -0.99 6.61
C ALA A 427 25.38 -0.81 5.09
N PHE A 428 25.30 0.43 4.57
CA PHE A 428 25.31 0.70 3.12
C PHE A 428 26.70 1.02 2.60
N SER A 429 27.45 1.87 3.31
CA SER A 429 28.84 2.21 3.01
C SER A 429 29.54 2.68 4.29
N ASP A 430 30.84 3.01 4.21
CA ASP A 430 31.59 3.41 5.40
C ASP A 430 30.96 4.64 6.03
N ASN A 431 30.58 4.51 7.31
CA ASN A 431 29.85 5.54 8.06
C ASN A 431 28.46 5.91 7.48
N VAL A 432 27.79 5.00 6.75
CA VAL A 432 26.43 5.22 6.21
C VAL A 432 25.50 4.02 6.50
N PRO A 433 24.42 4.23 7.28
CA PRO A 433 24.21 5.39 8.15
C PRO A 433 25.32 5.48 9.23
N HIS A 434 25.64 6.63 9.80
CA HIS A 434 26.66 6.74 10.86
C HIS A 434 26.16 6.30 12.24
N ARG A 435 24.84 6.15 12.39
CA ARG A 435 24.18 5.51 13.53
C ARG A 435 23.08 4.57 13.05
N ASP A 436 22.55 3.77 13.96
CA ASP A 436 21.41 2.90 13.70
C ASP A 436 20.18 3.73 13.29
N LEU A 437 19.68 3.50 12.08
CA LEU A 437 18.55 4.18 11.48
C LEU A 437 17.32 3.27 11.51
N LYS A 438 16.17 3.76 12.00
CA LYS A 438 14.90 3.03 12.01
C LYS A 438 13.87 3.74 11.15
N VAL A 439 13.33 3.03 10.17
CA VAL A 439 12.34 3.55 9.22
C VAL A 439 11.21 2.55 9.00
N SER A 440 10.07 3.00 8.51
CA SER A 440 8.97 2.13 8.11
C SER A 440 9.38 1.20 6.95
N PRO A 441 8.75 0.03 6.76
CA PRO A 441 9.10 -0.93 5.71
C PRO A 441 9.16 -0.37 4.29
N LEU A 442 8.27 0.56 3.93
CA LEU A 442 8.23 1.16 2.60
C LEU A 442 9.02 2.48 2.48
N HIS A 443 9.85 2.83 3.47
CA HIS A 443 10.64 4.05 3.39
C HIS A 443 11.73 3.91 2.30
N ALA A 444 11.79 4.89 1.39
CA ALA A 444 12.66 4.85 0.23
C ALA A 444 14.07 5.32 0.58
N MET A 445 15.02 4.39 0.51
CA MET A 445 16.44 4.62 0.71
C MET A 445 17.12 4.87 -0.64
N TYR A 446 17.94 5.92 -0.74
CA TYR A 446 18.64 6.24 -1.99
C TYR A 446 19.99 5.53 -2.06
N LEU A 447 20.15 4.63 -3.01
CA LEU A 447 21.32 3.78 -3.21
C LEU A 447 21.66 3.73 -4.70
N ASP A 448 22.90 4.05 -5.08
CA ASP A 448 23.39 3.93 -6.47
C ASP A 448 22.55 4.64 -7.54
N GLY A 449 21.97 5.80 -7.21
CA GLY A 449 21.15 6.54 -8.17
C GLY A 449 19.70 6.07 -8.26
N VAL A 450 19.27 5.12 -7.43
CA VAL A 450 17.90 4.60 -7.38
C VAL A 450 17.34 4.61 -5.96
N LEU A 451 16.02 4.54 -5.85
CA LEU A 451 15.29 4.42 -4.58
C LEU A 451 14.89 2.96 -4.34
N VAL A 452 15.10 2.48 -3.12
CA VAL A 452 14.75 1.11 -2.71
C VAL A 452 14.03 1.13 -1.37
N ALA A 453 12.91 0.40 -1.26
CA ALA A 453 12.19 0.25 -0.01
C ALA A 453 13.05 -0.47 1.05
N ALA A 454 13.04 0.02 2.29
CA ALA A 454 13.82 -0.55 3.39
C ALA A 454 13.55 -2.06 3.63
N SER A 455 12.31 -2.52 3.42
CA SER A 455 11.92 -3.93 3.57
C SER A 455 12.61 -4.85 2.56
N ALA A 456 12.87 -4.36 1.34
CA ALA A 456 13.57 -5.10 0.29
C ALA A 456 15.06 -5.30 0.61
N LEU A 457 15.61 -4.50 1.53
CA LEU A 457 17.02 -4.53 1.93
C LEU A 457 17.30 -5.45 3.13
N ILE A 458 16.27 -6.05 3.74
CA ILE A 458 16.44 -6.89 4.93
C ILE A 458 17.33 -8.09 4.62
N ASN A 459 18.38 -8.25 5.42
CA ASN A 459 19.34 -9.35 5.31
C ASN A 459 19.53 -10.15 6.60
N GLY A 460 18.92 -9.73 7.70
CA GLY A 460 19.01 -10.41 8.99
C GLY A 460 20.29 -10.12 9.78
N GLU A 461 21.20 -9.28 9.26
CA GLU A 461 22.48 -8.96 9.89
C GLU A 461 22.66 -7.47 10.17
N THR A 462 22.84 -6.67 9.10
CA THR A 462 23.03 -5.21 9.15
C THR A 462 21.75 -4.46 8.83
N VAL A 463 20.78 -5.11 8.17
CA VAL A 463 19.42 -4.58 7.96
C VAL A 463 18.43 -5.63 8.47
N ILE A 464 17.71 -5.30 9.52
CA ILE A 464 16.86 -6.26 10.25
C ILE A 464 15.47 -5.68 10.52
N GLN A 465 14.44 -6.53 10.41
CA GLN A 465 13.12 -6.19 10.91
C GLN A 465 13.17 -6.13 12.44
N CYS A 466 12.71 -5.03 13.04
CA CYS A 466 12.67 -4.92 14.50
C CYS A 466 11.68 -5.93 15.09
N ASP A 467 11.90 -6.32 16.34
CA ASP A 467 10.95 -7.04 17.18
C ASP A 467 10.56 -6.11 18.34
N LEU A 468 9.48 -5.34 18.14
CA LEU A 468 8.98 -4.37 19.11
C LEU A 468 7.66 -4.86 19.70
N LYS A 469 7.52 -4.73 21.02
CA LYS A 469 6.30 -5.06 21.77
C LYS A 469 5.64 -3.81 22.36
N GLU A 470 5.94 -2.66 21.80
CA GLU A 470 5.56 -1.34 22.28
C GLU A 470 4.92 -0.54 21.13
N GLN A 471 4.30 0.60 21.47
CA GLN A 471 3.73 1.52 20.48
C GLN A 471 4.83 2.00 19.51
N ILE A 472 4.49 2.15 18.23
CA ILE A 472 5.37 2.74 17.22
C ILE A 472 4.85 4.12 16.85
N ASP A 473 5.71 5.13 16.89
CA ASP A 473 5.44 6.44 16.32
C ASP A 473 6.27 6.63 15.04
N TYR A 474 5.71 7.35 14.08
CA TYR A 474 6.27 7.55 12.74
C TYR A 474 6.12 9.02 12.33
N PHE A 475 7.18 9.56 11.73
CA PHE A 475 7.29 10.94 11.25
C PHE A 475 7.65 10.96 9.76
N ASN A 476 7.15 11.90 8.98
CA ASN A 476 7.68 12.19 7.65
C ASN A 476 7.85 13.71 7.47
N VAL A 477 8.85 14.14 6.70
CA VAL A 477 9.27 15.54 6.60
C VAL A 477 9.11 16.01 5.16
N GLU A 478 8.24 17.00 4.95
CA GLU A 478 8.04 17.68 3.68
C GLU A 478 8.88 18.96 3.61
N LEU A 479 9.53 19.18 2.47
CA LEU A 479 10.40 20.34 2.23
C LEU A 479 9.72 21.38 1.33
N ASP A 480 10.22 22.61 1.35
CA ASP A 480 9.82 23.68 0.43
C ASP A 480 10.18 23.38 -1.03
N SER A 481 11.15 22.51 -1.25
CA SER A 481 11.50 21.89 -2.52
C SER A 481 11.94 20.45 -2.25
N HIS A 482 11.28 19.49 -2.93
CA HIS A 482 11.53 18.06 -2.77
C HIS A 482 13.01 17.72 -3.02
N ASP A 483 13.61 16.97 -2.12
CA ASP A 483 15.04 16.62 -2.13
C ASP A 483 15.28 15.40 -1.23
N LEU A 484 16.51 14.86 -1.25
CA LEU A 484 16.90 13.79 -0.33
C LEU A 484 17.34 14.35 1.02
N LEU A 485 16.75 13.85 2.11
CA LEU A 485 17.18 14.12 3.46
C LEU A 485 18.36 13.22 3.84
N MET A 486 19.28 13.77 4.63
CA MET A 486 20.33 13.00 5.27
C MET A 486 19.84 12.55 6.65
N ALA A 487 19.39 11.31 6.76
CA ALA A 487 18.90 10.68 7.99
C ALA A 487 19.96 9.74 8.55
N GLU A 488 20.52 10.06 9.72
CA GLU A 488 21.70 9.38 10.28
C GLU A 488 22.82 9.25 9.23
N GLY A 489 22.98 10.25 8.36
CA GLY A 489 23.97 10.27 7.29
C GLY A 489 23.65 9.40 6.08
N ALA A 490 22.51 8.68 6.07
CA ALA A 490 22.02 7.98 4.90
C ALA A 490 21.05 8.86 4.08
N PRO A 491 21.24 8.99 2.77
CA PRO A 491 20.30 9.70 1.92
C PRO A 491 19.00 8.89 1.81
N SER A 492 17.89 9.55 2.11
CA SER A 492 16.54 8.99 2.07
C SER A 492 15.57 10.03 1.54
N GLU A 493 14.50 9.57 0.90
CA GLU A 493 13.56 10.47 0.24
C GLU A 493 12.75 11.27 1.28
N SER A 494 12.67 12.60 1.11
CA SER A 494 11.72 13.43 1.88
C SER A 494 10.27 13.09 1.51
N TYR A 495 9.30 13.60 2.25
CA TYR A 495 7.90 13.42 1.88
C TYR A 495 7.66 13.98 0.47
N VAL A 496 7.18 13.11 -0.41
CA VAL A 496 6.57 13.47 -1.68
C VAL A 496 5.08 13.58 -1.42
N GLU A 497 4.47 14.70 -1.80
CA GLU A 497 3.02 14.77 -1.83
C GLU A 497 2.52 13.91 -3.00
N ASP A 498 2.12 12.69 -2.68
CA ASP A 498 1.63 11.66 -3.60
C ASP A 498 0.13 11.36 -3.42
N GLY A 499 -0.60 12.23 -2.72
CA GLY A 499 -1.98 11.99 -2.30
C GLY A 499 -2.09 11.28 -0.95
N GLY A 500 -0.97 10.89 -0.33
CA GLY A 500 -0.93 10.18 0.94
C GLY A 500 -1.12 11.01 2.19
N ARG A 501 -1.13 12.35 2.12
CA ARG A 501 -1.08 13.23 3.30
C ARG A 501 -2.17 12.94 4.34
N GLY A 502 -3.37 12.57 3.87
CA GLY A 502 -4.54 12.29 4.70
C GLY A 502 -4.37 11.14 5.71
N MET A 503 -3.35 10.30 5.56
CA MET A 503 -3.09 9.18 6.46
C MET A 503 -2.42 9.58 7.78
N PHE A 504 -1.84 10.78 7.84
CA PHE A 504 -1.16 11.27 9.04
C PHE A 504 -2.19 11.90 9.99
N HIS A 505 -2.04 11.64 11.29
CA HIS A 505 -2.95 12.14 12.33
C HIS A 505 -3.09 13.67 12.33
N ASN A 506 -2.08 14.38 11.79
CA ASN A 506 -2.04 15.83 11.71
C ASN A 506 -2.21 16.38 10.28
N ALA A 507 -2.80 15.63 9.35
CA ALA A 507 -3.04 16.12 7.98
C ALA A 507 -3.78 17.48 7.94
N ALA A 508 -4.78 17.66 8.81
CA ALA A 508 -5.54 18.92 8.93
C ALA A 508 -4.68 20.15 9.29
N GLU A 509 -3.53 19.94 9.94
CA GLU A 509 -2.58 21.01 10.28
C GLU A 509 -1.97 21.64 9.02
N PHE A 510 -1.63 20.83 8.00
CA PHE A 510 -1.09 21.32 6.74
C PHE A 510 -2.08 22.26 6.04
N TYR A 511 -3.33 21.82 5.88
CA TYR A 511 -4.38 22.62 5.21
C TYR A 511 -4.73 23.89 5.98
N SER A 512 -4.51 23.92 7.29
CA SER A 512 -4.68 25.13 8.10
C SER A 512 -3.57 26.17 7.84
N TYR A 513 -2.32 25.73 7.62
CA TYR A 513 -1.20 26.62 7.32
C TYR A 513 -1.12 27.02 5.85
N TYR A 514 -1.59 26.15 4.95
CA TYR A 514 -1.51 26.33 3.51
C TYR A 514 -2.88 26.07 2.85
N PRO A 515 -3.89 26.92 3.13
CA PRO A 515 -5.25 26.74 2.59
C PRO A 515 -5.33 26.83 1.06
N ASP A 516 -4.38 27.56 0.45
CA ASP A 516 -4.28 27.75 -1.00
C ASP A 516 -3.23 26.81 -1.66
N ALA A 517 -2.80 25.75 -0.96
CA ALA A 517 -1.83 24.81 -1.52
C ALA A 517 -2.42 24.04 -2.70
N VAL A 518 -1.85 24.25 -3.89
CA VAL A 518 -2.21 23.52 -5.11
C VAL A 518 -1.53 22.14 -5.08
N PRO A 519 -2.25 21.04 -5.39
CA PRO A 519 -1.64 19.73 -5.59
C PRO A 519 -0.55 19.80 -6.67
N THR A 520 0.65 19.35 -6.34
CA THR A 520 1.79 19.28 -7.28
C THR A 520 2.14 17.84 -7.56
N GLU A 521 2.66 17.59 -8.75
CA GLU A 521 3.24 16.31 -9.17
C GLU A 521 4.10 15.63 -8.10
N ALA A 522 3.84 14.36 -7.84
CA ALA A 522 4.64 13.52 -6.98
C ALA A 522 5.95 13.11 -7.68
N VAL A 523 6.92 14.01 -7.83
CA VAL A 523 8.21 13.64 -8.45
C VAL A 523 9.11 12.98 -7.42
N HIS A 524 9.26 11.66 -7.52
CA HIS A 524 10.31 10.96 -6.79
C HIS A 524 11.69 11.48 -7.20
N TYR A 525 12.61 11.57 -6.24
CA TYR A 525 13.96 12.09 -6.49
C TYR A 525 14.74 11.25 -7.52
N ALA A 526 14.47 9.95 -7.59
CA ALA A 526 15.13 9.01 -8.50
C ALA A 526 14.26 7.77 -8.82
N PRO A 527 14.60 6.95 -9.83
CA PRO A 527 13.83 5.76 -10.16
C PRO A 527 13.75 4.78 -8.99
N ARG A 528 12.54 4.29 -8.69
CA ARG A 528 12.30 3.34 -7.59
C ARG A 528 12.26 1.90 -8.09
N LEU A 529 13.00 1.01 -7.42
CA LEU A 529 13.09 -0.41 -7.78
C LEU A 529 12.24 -1.28 -6.84
N GLU A 530 11.30 -2.03 -7.42
CA GLU A 530 10.43 -2.96 -6.68
C GLU A 530 10.80 -4.44 -6.93
N ALA A 531 11.44 -4.76 -8.06
CA ALA A 531 11.94 -6.09 -8.40
C ALA A 531 13.06 -6.02 -9.47
N GLY A 532 13.72 -7.15 -9.76
CA GLY A 532 14.66 -7.30 -10.87
C GLY A 532 16.15 -7.34 -10.49
N GLU A 533 17.01 -7.48 -11.49
CA GLU A 533 18.45 -7.76 -11.32
C GLU A 533 19.22 -6.64 -10.60
N ALA A 534 18.88 -5.37 -10.86
CA ALA A 534 19.52 -4.22 -10.22
C ALA A 534 19.29 -4.21 -8.69
N LEU A 535 18.07 -4.54 -8.24
CA LEU A 535 17.75 -4.68 -6.82
C LEU A 535 18.54 -5.83 -6.18
N VAL A 536 18.66 -6.96 -6.90
CA VAL A 536 19.45 -8.12 -6.45
C VAL A 536 20.93 -7.75 -6.27
N ALA A 537 21.50 -6.95 -7.18
CA ALA A 537 22.89 -6.50 -7.10
C ALA A 537 23.15 -5.60 -5.88
N ILE A 538 22.24 -4.64 -5.61
CA ILE A 538 22.30 -3.78 -4.42
C ILE A 538 22.26 -4.63 -3.14
N TRP A 539 21.34 -5.59 -3.08
CA TRP A 539 21.18 -6.49 -1.94
C TRP A 539 22.43 -7.37 -1.71
N GLN A 540 23.00 -7.94 -2.78
CA GLN A 540 24.23 -8.74 -2.71
C GLN A 540 25.40 -7.93 -2.14
N ARG A 541 25.61 -6.71 -2.62
CA ARG A 541 26.67 -5.84 -2.12
C ARG A 541 26.50 -5.51 -0.64
N ILE A 542 25.27 -5.19 -0.19
CA ILE A 542 25.00 -4.92 1.23
C ILE A 542 25.30 -6.16 2.08
N ASN A 543 25.06 -7.36 1.57
CA ASN A 543 25.41 -8.60 2.27
C ASN A 543 26.91 -8.88 2.31
N GLU A 544 27.62 -8.70 1.21
CA GLU A 544 29.09 -8.78 1.21
C GLU A 544 29.69 -7.75 2.18
N ARG A 545 29.09 -6.57 2.26
CA ARG A 545 29.47 -5.54 3.21
C ARG A 545 29.11 -5.93 4.64
N ALA A 546 27.94 -6.51 4.90
CA ALA A 546 27.58 -7.04 6.21
C ALA A 546 28.61 -8.09 6.70
N GLN A 547 29.08 -8.93 5.78
CA GLN A 547 30.17 -9.88 6.05
C GLN A 547 31.50 -9.19 6.33
N LYS A 548 31.81 -8.07 5.66
CA LYS A 548 33.02 -7.26 5.91
C LYS A 548 32.94 -6.43 7.21
N LEU A 549 31.75 -5.96 7.59
CA LEU A 549 31.47 -5.20 8.81
C LEU A 549 31.33 -6.08 10.06
N LYS A 550 31.24 -7.40 9.87
CA LYS A 550 31.42 -8.36 10.95
C LYS A 550 32.89 -8.31 11.43
N THR A 551 33.07 -7.43 12.41
CA THR A 551 34.07 -7.31 13.49
C THR A 551 35.18 -6.24 13.34
N PRO A 552 35.36 -5.31 14.32
CA PRO A 552 36.69 -5.16 14.88
C PRO A 552 36.99 -6.49 15.57
N ARG A 553 37.92 -7.26 15.01
CA ARG A 553 38.22 -8.60 15.51
C ARG A 553 38.69 -8.51 16.95
N LEU A 554 37.86 -8.99 17.87
CA LEU A 554 38.35 -9.70 19.04
C LEU A 554 39.03 -10.97 18.51
N SER A 555 40.34 -10.93 18.33
CA SER A 555 41.11 -12.15 18.11
C SER A 555 41.28 -12.87 19.44
N GLY A 556 41.18 -14.18 19.45
CA GLY A 556 41.31 -14.90 20.70
C GLY A 556 41.31 -16.40 20.48
N ARG A 557 41.88 -17.12 21.43
CA ARG A 557 41.96 -18.58 21.35
C ARG A 557 41.58 -19.18 22.68
N VAL A 558 40.70 -20.18 22.65
CA VAL A 558 40.57 -21.12 23.76
C VAL A 558 41.84 -21.96 23.73
N VAL A 559 42.76 -21.60 24.61
CA VAL A 559 44.01 -22.33 24.77
C VAL A 559 43.71 -23.66 25.44
N TYR A 560 42.64 -23.84 26.20
CA TYR A 560 42.29 -25.13 26.79
C TYR A 560 40.81 -25.31 27.01
N ALA A 561 40.30 -26.52 26.81
CA ALA A 561 39.17 -26.99 27.61
C ALA A 561 39.28 -28.49 27.87
N SER A 562 38.95 -28.89 29.09
CA SER A 562 38.75 -30.27 29.50
C SER A 562 37.46 -30.36 30.31
N ALA A 563 37.05 -31.58 30.67
CA ALA A 563 35.93 -31.83 31.56
C ALA A 563 36.05 -31.17 32.95
N TYR A 564 37.20 -30.56 33.28
CA TYR A 564 37.50 -29.98 34.59
C TYR A 564 37.84 -28.49 34.54
N GLY A 565 37.92 -27.87 33.36
CA GLY A 565 38.21 -26.43 33.25
C GLY A 565 38.37 -25.93 31.82
N ILE A 566 38.34 -24.61 31.63
CA ILE A 566 38.52 -23.93 30.35
C ILE A 566 39.42 -22.70 30.51
N ALA A 567 40.29 -22.42 29.54
CA ALA A 567 41.17 -21.25 29.53
C ALA A 567 41.41 -20.73 28.10
N GLY A 568 41.71 -19.45 27.97
CA GLY A 568 41.98 -18.82 26.68
C GLY A 568 42.41 -17.37 26.82
N TRP A 569 42.46 -16.65 25.71
CA TRP A 569 42.76 -15.22 25.71
C TRP A 569 41.99 -14.46 24.65
N PHE A 570 41.74 -13.17 24.88
CA PHE A 570 41.21 -12.18 23.94
C PHE A 570 42.31 -11.15 23.60
N SER A 571 42.29 -10.59 22.39
CA SER A 571 43.12 -9.48 21.93
C SER A 571 42.30 -8.54 21.06
N GLY A 572 42.81 -7.33 20.81
CA GLY A 572 42.05 -6.27 20.11
C GLY A 572 41.14 -5.46 21.03
N ILE A 573 41.38 -5.52 22.35
CA ILE A 573 40.75 -4.67 23.38
C ILE A 573 41.80 -3.66 23.85
N ALA A 574 41.42 -2.38 23.94
CA ALA A 574 42.32 -1.29 24.35
C ALA A 574 42.35 -1.03 25.86
N GLU A 575 41.43 -1.65 26.61
CA GLU A 575 41.32 -1.52 28.07
C GLU A 575 42.39 -2.36 28.75
N GLU A 576 43.19 -1.81 29.65
CA GLU A 576 44.17 -2.60 30.42
C GLU A 576 43.52 -3.43 31.54
N GLN A 577 42.30 -3.06 31.95
CA GLN A 577 41.61 -3.65 33.09
C GLN A 577 40.97 -5.01 32.78
N SER A 578 40.84 -5.83 33.84
CA SER A 578 40.15 -7.12 33.78
C SER A 578 38.65 -6.95 33.52
N PHE A 579 38.02 -7.88 32.78
CA PHE A 579 36.59 -7.83 32.47
C PHE A 579 35.93 -9.23 32.51
N PRO A 580 34.60 -9.29 32.74
CA PRO A 580 33.88 -10.56 32.82
C PRO A 580 33.64 -11.23 31.47
N VAL A 581 33.69 -12.56 31.47
CA VAL A 581 33.49 -13.47 30.34
C VAL A 581 32.45 -14.52 30.73
N GLU A 582 31.53 -14.83 29.82
CA GLU A 582 30.47 -15.82 29.99
C GLU A 582 30.76 -17.10 29.21
N LEU A 583 30.56 -18.24 29.86
CA LEU A 583 30.48 -19.55 29.23
C LEU A 583 29.01 -19.83 28.91
N VAL A 584 28.70 -20.07 27.65
CA VAL A 584 27.36 -20.30 27.14
C VAL A 584 27.26 -21.73 26.60
N LEU A 585 26.31 -22.49 27.14
CA LEU A 585 25.96 -23.84 26.70
C LEU A 585 24.46 -23.87 26.37
N ASP A 586 24.08 -24.35 25.19
CA ASP A 586 22.68 -24.46 24.75
C ASP A 586 21.88 -23.13 24.92
N GLY A 587 22.55 -21.99 24.67
CA GLY A 587 21.95 -20.65 24.78
C GLY A 587 21.80 -20.10 26.21
N LYS A 588 22.30 -20.80 27.22
CA LYS A 588 22.27 -20.37 28.63
C LYS A 588 23.67 -20.14 29.18
N VAL A 589 23.82 -19.08 29.97
CA VAL A 589 25.08 -18.79 30.67
C VAL A 589 25.26 -19.81 31.81
N VAL A 590 26.25 -20.68 31.68
CA VAL A 590 26.52 -21.77 32.64
C VAL A 590 27.61 -21.42 33.65
N ALA A 591 28.48 -20.46 33.32
CA ALA A 591 29.43 -19.88 34.25
C ALA A 591 29.87 -18.48 33.80
N ARG A 592 30.39 -17.68 34.74
CA ARG A 592 31.07 -16.42 34.47
C ARG A 592 32.48 -16.48 35.05
N LEU A 593 33.46 -16.06 34.26
CA LEU A 593 34.88 -15.96 34.60
C LEU A 593 35.32 -14.51 34.44
N MET A 594 36.37 -14.09 35.13
CA MET A 594 37.05 -12.81 34.84
C MET A 594 38.29 -13.07 33.99
N THR A 595 38.61 -12.18 33.07
CA THR A 595 39.96 -12.12 32.50
C THR A 595 40.95 -11.56 33.52
N GLY A 596 42.24 -11.75 33.29
CA GLY A 596 43.29 -10.93 33.90
C GLY A 596 43.49 -9.61 33.15
N GLU A 597 44.32 -8.74 33.73
CA GLU A 597 44.71 -7.48 33.11
C GLU A 597 45.43 -7.70 31.76
N GLY A 598 45.29 -6.72 30.86
CA GLY A 598 45.85 -6.77 29.52
C GLY A 598 47.37 -6.75 29.55
N GLN A 599 48.02 -7.76 29.00
CA GLN A 599 49.47 -7.83 28.87
C GLN A 599 49.91 -7.69 27.42
N THR A 600 50.90 -6.83 27.16
CA THR A 600 51.48 -6.66 25.83
C THR A 600 52.47 -7.78 25.54
N VAL A 601 52.21 -8.58 24.50
CA VAL A 601 52.99 -9.74 24.11
C VAL A 601 53.55 -9.58 22.69
N PRO A 602 54.81 -9.99 22.41
CA PRO A 602 55.37 -9.97 21.07
C PRO A 602 54.74 -11.03 20.15
N THR A 603 54.47 -10.65 18.90
CA THR A 603 53.95 -11.52 17.82
C THR A 603 54.73 -11.29 16.53
N GLU A 604 54.55 -12.16 15.52
CA GLU A 604 55.23 -12.06 14.21
C GLU A 604 54.94 -10.74 13.47
N THR A 605 53.85 -10.05 13.80
CA THR A 605 53.39 -8.80 13.18
C THR A 605 53.56 -7.56 14.07
N GLY A 606 54.06 -7.70 15.30
CA GLY A 606 54.24 -6.58 16.23
C GLY A 606 53.90 -6.91 17.69
N LEU A 607 53.63 -5.89 18.51
CA LEU A 607 53.18 -6.04 19.90
C LEU A 607 51.64 -6.12 19.93
N GLU A 608 51.08 -7.11 20.64
CA GLU A 608 49.64 -7.32 20.78
C GLU A 608 49.25 -7.38 22.26
N MET A 609 48.20 -6.66 22.68
CA MET A 609 47.68 -6.71 24.05
C MET A 609 46.70 -7.88 24.20
N ARG A 610 46.96 -8.79 25.16
CA ARG A 610 46.15 -10.00 25.42
C ARG A 610 45.59 -10.03 26.84
N HIS A 611 44.33 -10.44 26.94
CA HIS A 611 43.59 -10.67 28.19
C HIS A 611 43.29 -12.15 28.35
N CYS A 612 43.99 -12.81 29.27
CA CYS A 612 43.85 -14.25 29.51
C CYS A 612 42.70 -14.54 30.48
N PHE A 613 41.97 -15.64 30.30
CA PHE A 613 40.96 -16.15 31.23
C PHE A 613 41.19 -17.64 31.51
N GLY A 614 40.81 -18.11 32.70
CA GLY A 614 40.88 -19.53 33.07
C GLY A 614 40.14 -19.84 34.36
N GLY A 615 39.41 -20.96 34.41
CA GLY A 615 38.72 -21.39 35.62
C GLY A 615 38.15 -22.81 35.57
N ALA A 616 38.06 -23.45 36.74
CA ALA A 616 37.38 -24.74 36.92
C ALA A 616 35.86 -24.52 36.99
N TYR A 617 35.08 -25.40 36.36
CA TYR A 617 33.62 -25.36 36.43
C TYR A 617 33.08 -26.63 37.10
N PRO A 618 31.94 -26.58 37.83
CA PRO A 618 31.64 -27.57 38.88
C PRO A 618 31.12 -28.93 38.38
N GLN A 619 30.95 -29.16 37.08
CA GLN A 619 30.33 -30.37 36.54
C GLN A 619 30.99 -30.79 35.21
N ALA A 620 31.32 -32.07 35.08
CA ALA A 620 31.94 -32.63 33.88
C ALA A 620 31.03 -32.48 32.64
N LEU A 621 31.34 -31.51 31.78
CA LEU A 621 30.69 -31.31 30.49
C LEU A 621 31.26 -32.32 29.49
N ALA A 622 30.75 -33.55 29.54
CA ALA A 622 31.06 -34.57 28.55
C ALA A 622 30.48 -34.14 27.18
N SER A 623 31.38 -33.90 26.22
CA SER A 623 31.13 -33.81 24.76
C SER A 623 30.05 -32.81 24.27
N ARG A 624 30.07 -31.55 24.72
CA ARG A 624 29.26 -30.46 24.13
C ARG A 624 30.09 -29.21 23.85
N ASP A 625 29.73 -28.50 22.79
CA ASP A 625 30.39 -27.25 22.37
C ASP A 625 30.06 -26.11 23.36
N VAL A 626 31.07 -25.62 24.07
CA VAL A 626 30.95 -24.48 24.99
C VAL A 626 31.39 -23.21 24.26
N LEU A 627 30.50 -22.23 24.17
CA LEU A 627 30.79 -20.93 23.56
C LEU A 627 31.26 -19.95 24.64
N VAL A 628 32.26 -19.13 24.31
CA VAL A 628 32.82 -18.13 25.23
C VAL A 628 32.54 -16.75 24.67
N ARG A 629 31.98 -15.83 25.47
CA ARG A 629 31.72 -14.45 25.06
C ARG A 629 32.09 -13.43 26.13
N ARG A 630 32.43 -12.21 25.75
CA ARG A 630 32.61 -11.10 26.69
C ARG A 630 31.25 -10.71 27.28
N ALA A 631 31.16 -10.58 28.60
CA ALA A 631 29.88 -10.37 29.30
C ALA A 631 29.34 -8.94 29.13
N ALA A 632 30.22 -7.96 28.91
CA ALA A 632 29.85 -6.55 28.77
C ALA A 632 29.03 -6.27 27.51
N ASP A 633 29.33 -6.95 26.40
CA ASP A 633 28.73 -6.67 25.09
C ASP A 633 28.28 -7.92 24.32
N GLY A 634 28.48 -9.12 24.88
CA GLY A 634 27.99 -10.38 24.30
C GLY A 634 28.79 -10.90 23.10
N GLN A 635 29.97 -10.34 22.79
CA GLN A 635 30.78 -10.77 21.65
C GLN A 635 31.47 -12.14 21.89
N TYR A 636 31.28 -13.09 20.97
CA TYR A 636 31.83 -14.45 21.05
C TYR A 636 33.29 -14.54 20.56
N LEU A 637 34.06 -15.43 21.18
CA LEU A 637 35.43 -15.78 20.80
C LEU A 637 35.45 -16.78 19.62
N PHE A 638 36.25 -16.50 18.58
CA PHE A 638 36.40 -17.30 17.35
C PHE A 638 37.89 -17.72 17.21
N PRO A 639 38.29 -19.00 16.96
CA PRO A 639 37.52 -20.20 16.61
C PRO A 639 37.56 -21.30 17.70
N GLY A 640 36.53 -22.16 17.74
CA GLY A 640 36.51 -23.36 18.58
C GLY A 640 37.17 -24.57 17.92
N VAL A 641 38.45 -24.83 18.23
CA VAL A 641 39.02 -26.19 18.39
C VAL A 641 40.04 -26.12 19.54
N LEU A 642 39.96 -27.10 20.46
CA LEU A 642 40.73 -27.23 21.71
C LEU A 642 42.23 -27.48 21.51
N SER A 643 43.11 -26.91 22.35
CA SER A 643 44.40 -27.54 22.73
C SER A 643 45.14 -26.91 23.95
N GLU A 644 44.89 -27.42 25.17
CA GLU A 644 45.77 -27.43 26.39
C GLU A 644 46.17 -26.16 27.21
N THR A 645 45.84 -26.15 28.52
CA THR A 645 46.08 -25.12 29.62
C THR A 645 47.56 -24.96 29.99
N PRO A 646 48.06 -23.95 30.79
CA PRO A 646 47.54 -23.50 32.13
C PRO A 646 47.76 -22.02 32.64
N GLU A 647 46.91 -21.66 33.64
CA GLU A 647 47.08 -20.90 34.94
C GLU A 647 47.93 -19.60 35.05
N GLY A 648 47.64 -18.54 35.84
CA GLY A 648 46.64 -18.16 36.87
C GLY A 648 47.05 -16.81 37.54
N MET A 649 46.16 -15.93 38.05
CA MET A 649 45.95 -15.56 39.48
C MET A 649 45.19 -14.18 39.66
N PRO A 650 44.61 -13.87 40.86
CA PRO A 650 43.41 -13.00 41.07
C PRO A 650 43.59 -11.72 41.95
N PHE A 651 42.52 -10.92 42.24
CA PHE A 651 42.16 -10.11 43.47
C PHE A 651 41.34 -8.80 43.15
N THR A 652 40.06 -8.57 43.55
CA THR A 652 39.35 -8.01 44.76
C THR A 652 39.46 -6.50 45.10
N GLU A 653 38.30 -5.85 45.33
CA GLU A 653 38.06 -4.43 45.73
C GLU A 653 37.24 -4.28 47.04
N GLN A 654 37.33 -3.11 47.72
CA GLN A 654 36.33 -2.58 48.68
C GLN A 654 36.48 -1.06 48.97
N ALA A 655 35.38 -0.37 49.34
CA ALA A 655 35.27 1.06 49.76
C ALA A 655 34.14 1.29 50.83
N ASP A 656 34.19 2.40 51.61
CA ASP A 656 33.36 2.78 52.80
C ASP A 656 32.80 4.25 52.77
N ASP A 657 31.92 4.63 53.74
CA ASP A 657 30.83 5.68 53.78
C ASP A 657 30.81 6.61 55.09
N GLU A 658 30.07 7.77 55.19
CA GLU A 658 29.99 8.69 56.41
C GLU A 658 28.73 9.70 56.62
N GLN A 659 28.49 10.30 57.84
CA GLN A 659 27.21 10.85 58.53
C GLN A 659 26.97 12.43 58.87
N VAL A 660 25.82 12.92 59.50
CA VAL A 660 25.25 14.36 59.70
C VAL A 660 24.62 14.83 61.13
N THR A 661 24.29 16.16 61.43
CA THR A 661 23.91 16.97 62.71
C THR A 661 22.49 17.74 62.85
N PRO A 662 22.01 18.36 64.02
CA PRO A 662 20.58 18.81 64.38
C PRO A 662 20.09 20.34 64.36
N PHE A 663 18.77 20.69 64.58
CA PHE A 663 17.94 21.91 64.15
C PHE A 663 17.33 22.92 65.23
N ASP A 664 17.17 24.26 64.97
CA ASP A 664 16.50 25.35 65.80
C ASP A 664 15.51 26.28 64.99
N PRO A 665 14.20 26.42 65.33
CA PRO A 665 13.19 27.14 64.52
C PRO A 665 13.31 28.67 64.43
N ALA A 666 13.85 29.37 65.44
CA ALA A 666 13.92 30.85 65.43
C ALA A 666 14.87 31.40 64.35
N ASP A 667 15.75 30.52 63.85
CA ASP A 667 16.73 30.81 62.82
C ASP A 667 16.15 30.79 61.41
N TYR A 668 14.92 30.31 61.26
CA TYR A 668 14.30 30.15 59.95
C TYR A 668 13.18 31.16 59.73
N ARG A 669 13.16 31.75 58.54
CA ARG A 669 12.02 32.49 58.00
C ARG A 669 11.45 31.73 56.83
N GLY A 670 10.14 31.81 56.64
CA GLY A 670 9.50 31.14 55.53
C GLY A 670 8.06 31.55 55.37
N GLY A 671 7.44 31.09 54.30
CA GLY A 671 6.04 31.31 54.01
C GLY A 671 5.52 30.18 53.13
N LEU A 672 4.31 29.71 53.43
CA LEU A 672 3.53 28.90 52.53
C LEU A 672 2.80 29.84 51.57
N ASP A 673 3.25 29.85 50.32
CA ASP A 673 2.66 30.72 49.30
C ASP A 673 1.41 30.09 48.69
N GLU A 674 1.41 28.77 48.56
CA GLU A 674 0.29 28.03 48.00
C GLU A 674 0.22 26.60 48.55
N ALA A 675 -0.97 26.22 48.97
CA ALA A 675 -1.36 24.85 49.24
C ALA A 675 -2.66 24.58 48.48
N SER A 676 -2.62 23.62 47.57
CA SER A 676 -3.74 23.23 46.72
C SER A 676 -3.90 21.72 46.71
N HIS A 677 -4.92 21.24 46.00
CA HIS A 677 -5.13 19.81 45.81
C HIS A 677 -3.98 19.13 45.03
N ALA A 678 -3.15 19.87 44.28
CA ALA A 678 -2.11 19.25 43.43
C ALA A 678 -0.67 19.57 43.86
N CYS A 679 -0.44 20.67 44.59
CA CYS A 679 0.91 21.05 45.00
C CYS A 679 0.96 21.87 46.28
N VAL A 680 2.16 21.89 46.85
CA VAL A 680 2.53 22.69 48.01
C VAL A 680 3.81 23.43 47.67
N ARG A 681 3.78 24.76 47.68
CA ARG A 681 4.96 25.58 47.41
C ARG A 681 5.07 26.76 48.36
N GLY A 682 6.31 27.12 48.60
CA GLY A 682 6.64 28.19 49.50
C GLY A 682 8.13 28.42 49.50
N TRP A 683 8.60 29.05 50.56
CA TRP A 683 10.02 29.26 50.77
C TRP A 683 10.37 29.19 52.24
N ILE A 684 11.63 28.87 52.48
CA ILE A 684 12.20 28.73 53.80
C ILE A 684 13.69 29.03 53.72
N TRP A 685 14.14 29.94 54.56
CA TRP A 685 15.49 30.46 54.57
C TRP A 685 16.01 30.53 56.01
N ASN A 686 17.20 30.00 56.25
CA ASN A 686 17.86 30.09 57.55
C ASN A 686 18.72 31.37 57.61
N ALA A 687 18.37 32.29 58.50
CA ALA A 687 19.07 33.56 58.69
C ALA A 687 20.47 33.39 59.33
N LYS A 688 20.69 32.37 60.17
CA LYS A 688 22.01 32.09 60.77
C LYS A 688 22.95 31.34 59.83
N HIS A 689 22.42 30.50 58.94
CA HIS A 689 23.19 29.75 57.94
C HIS A 689 22.63 29.96 56.51
N PRO A 690 22.80 31.15 55.92
CA PRO A 690 22.16 31.52 54.64
C PRO A 690 22.53 30.64 53.44
N SER A 691 23.66 29.93 53.54
CA SER A 691 24.16 29.01 52.52
C SER A 691 23.69 27.56 52.70
N LYS A 692 23.21 27.18 53.88
CA LYS A 692 22.77 25.81 54.17
C LYS A 692 21.29 25.65 53.80
N LYS A 693 21.00 24.70 52.92
CA LYS A 693 19.64 24.46 52.42
C LYS A 693 18.78 23.83 53.52
N ALA A 694 17.67 24.50 53.82
CA ALA A 694 16.68 24.03 54.78
C ALA A 694 15.75 23.03 54.11
N SER A 695 15.22 22.08 54.87
CA SER A 695 14.18 21.16 54.41
C SER A 695 12.89 21.39 55.21
N ILE A 696 11.76 21.06 54.62
CA ILE A 696 10.43 21.10 55.26
C ILE A 696 9.77 19.74 55.21
N ASP A 697 9.02 19.39 56.24
CA ASP A 697 8.17 18.21 56.24
C ASP A 697 6.75 18.63 55.85
N VAL A 698 6.16 17.94 54.88
CA VAL A 698 4.79 18.17 54.44
C VAL A 698 3.91 17.03 54.91
N CYS A 699 2.86 17.38 55.64
CA CYS A 699 1.84 16.46 56.13
C CYS A 699 0.48 16.80 55.51
N ILE A 700 -0.28 15.77 55.15
CA ILE A 700 -1.64 15.89 54.62
C ILE A 700 -2.57 15.10 55.52
N ASP A 701 -3.59 15.78 56.04
CA ASP A 701 -4.54 15.22 57.01
C ASP A 701 -3.84 14.53 58.19
N GLY A 702 -2.76 15.16 58.67
CA GLY A 702 -1.92 14.66 59.77
C GLY A 702 -0.93 13.55 59.39
N LYS A 703 -0.88 13.08 58.14
CA LYS A 703 0.09 12.06 57.68
C LYS A 703 1.29 12.71 56.98
N PRO A 704 2.54 12.45 57.42
CA PRO A 704 3.73 12.94 56.73
C PRO A 704 3.86 12.26 55.36
N ILE A 705 3.98 13.07 54.32
CA ILE A 705 4.03 12.62 52.91
C ILE A 705 5.44 12.70 52.36
N ALA A 706 6.18 13.78 52.66
CA ALA A 706 7.57 13.93 52.21
C ALA A 706 8.32 15.00 53.01
N THR A 707 9.64 14.85 53.04
CA THR A 707 10.58 15.90 53.43
C THR A 707 11.18 16.51 52.16
N VAL A 708 11.04 17.82 51.99
CA VAL A 708 11.40 18.53 50.75
C VAL A 708 12.49 19.56 51.02
N PRO A 709 13.65 19.49 50.35
CA PRO A 709 14.68 20.51 50.48
C PRO A 709 14.30 21.78 49.72
N ALA A 710 14.52 22.95 50.32
CA ALA A 710 14.24 24.25 49.74
C ALA A 710 15.41 24.72 48.87
N VAL A 711 15.53 24.07 47.71
CA VAL A 711 16.62 24.25 46.75
C VAL A 711 16.17 24.93 45.47
N ASN A 712 14.93 25.43 45.38
CA ASN A 712 14.43 26.11 44.21
C ASN A 712 14.77 27.60 44.26
N TYR A 713 15.11 28.19 43.12
CA TYR A 713 15.42 29.61 43.01
C TYR A 713 14.15 30.47 43.01
N ARG A 714 14.19 31.58 43.74
CA ARG A 714 13.15 32.59 43.91
C ARG A 714 13.77 33.98 43.80
N ALA A 715 13.50 34.64 42.68
CA ALA A 715 14.11 35.92 42.34
C ALA A 715 13.69 37.07 43.28
N ASP A 716 12.52 36.99 43.91
CA ASP A 716 11.94 37.97 44.83
C ASP A 716 12.54 37.91 46.25
N LEU A 717 13.13 36.78 46.66
CA LEU A 717 13.80 36.66 47.96
C LEU A 717 15.13 37.44 48.01
N VAL A 718 15.76 37.64 46.85
CA VAL A 718 17.01 38.40 46.70
C VAL A 718 16.85 39.88 47.09
N PRO A 719 15.89 40.65 46.53
CA PRO A 719 15.65 42.04 46.95
C PRO A 719 15.01 42.16 48.36
N ALA A 720 14.40 41.09 48.89
CA ALA A 720 13.90 41.03 50.27
C ALA A 720 15.01 40.78 51.33
N GLY A 721 16.28 40.67 50.91
CA GLY A 721 17.43 40.50 51.78
C GLY A 721 17.64 39.07 52.29
N MET A 722 17.03 38.07 51.66
CA MET A 722 17.01 36.67 52.11
C MET A 722 17.89 35.80 51.19
N GLY A 723 19.20 35.90 51.40
CA GLY A 723 20.21 35.07 50.73
C GLY A 723 20.29 35.29 49.21
N ASN A 724 20.72 34.25 48.49
CA ASN A 724 20.93 34.29 47.04
C ASN A 724 19.72 33.79 46.24
N GLY A 725 18.52 33.80 46.83
CA GLY A 725 17.28 33.39 46.16
C GLY A 725 17.03 31.88 46.11
N TRP A 726 18.02 31.03 46.38
CA TRP A 726 17.87 29.56 46.35
C TRP A 726 17.32 29.02 47.68
N SER A 727 16.08 29.35 48.00
CA SER A 727 15.42 29.00 49.28
C SER A 727 13.92 28.71 49.11
N GLY A 728 13.46 28.48 47.87
CA GLY A 728 12.11 28.04 47.57
C GLY A 728 11.99 26.52 47.65
N PHE A 729 10.81 26.02 48.00
CA PHE A 729 10.42 24.62 47.82
C PHE A 729 9.16 24.57 46.96
N HIS A 730 9.08 23.55 46.11
CA HIS A 730 7.89 23.24 45.36
C HIS A 730 7.75 21.73 45.29
N MET A 731 6.70 21.22 45.91
CA MET A 731 6.36 19.81 45.89
C MET A 731 5.04 19.65 45.13
N VAL A 732 5.09 18.97 44.01
CA VAL A 732 3.90 18.47 43.34
C VAL A 732 3.53 17.16 44.03
N LEU A 733 2.28 17.03 44.45
CA LEU A 733 1.79 15.80 45.05
C LEU A 733 1.74 14.74 43.96
N LYS A 734 2.36 13.58 44.24
CA LYS A 734 2.42 12.46 43.28
C LYS A 734 1.03 12.03 42.80
N GLU A 735 0.05 12.14 43.68
CA GLU A 735 -1.37 12.02 43.38
C GLU A 735 -2.08 13.24 43.99
N PRO A 736 -2.87 14.01 43.21
CA PRO A 736 -3.62 15.15 43.73
C PRO A 736 -4.64 14.72 44.80
N LEU A 737 -4.80 15.53 45.84
CA LEU A 737 -5.81 15.35 46.87
C LEU A 737 -7.22 15.45 46.30
N ASP A 738 -8.11 14.59 46.79
CA ASP A 738 -9.48 14.54 46.30
C ASP A 738 -10.21 15.85 46.61
N TRP A 739 -10.52 16.61 45.57
CA TRP A 739 -11.21 17.90 45.66
C TRP A 739 -12.63 17.79 46.22
N ARG A 740 -13.19 16.58 46.26
CA ARG A 740 -14.51 16.29 46.83
C ARG A 740 -14.49 16.17 48.34
N THR A 741 -13.31 16.10 48.95
CA THR A 741 -13.14 16.02 50.40
C THR A 741 -12.34 17.21 50.92
N ALA A 742 -12.69 17.69 52.11
CA ALA A 742 -11.91 18.73 52.75
C ALA A 742 -10.57 18.15 53.22
N HIS A 743 -9.48 18.84 52.92
CA HIS A 743 -8.14 18.42 53.28
C HIS A 743 -7.42 19.50 54.06
N THR A 744 -6.56 19.10 54.99
CA THR A 744 -5.68 20.00 55.74
C THR A 744 -4.22 19.72 55.38
N ILE A 745 -3.54 20.73 54.87
CA ILE A 745 -2.12 20.64 54.50
C ILE A 745 -1.28 21.39 55.53
N GLU A 746 -0.39 20.65 56.18
CA GLU A 746 0.54 21.14 57.19
C GLU A 746 1.96 21.12 56.63
N VAL A 747 2.65 22.24 56.74
CA VAL A 747 4.03 22.40 56.28
C VAL A 747 4.84 22.87 57.48
N ARG A 748 5.79 22.02 57.88
CA ARG A 748 6.58 22.18 59.08
C ARG A 748 8.05 22.30 58.74
N TYR A 749 8.80 22.95 59.61
CA TYR A 749 10.24 22.89 59.53
C TYR A 749 10.73 21.45 59.77
N SER A 750 11.55 20.89 58.86
CA SER A 750 11.87 19.46 58.87
C SER A 750 12.52 19.01 60.18
N GLY A 751 11.99 17.93 60.75
CA GLY A 751 12.39 17.40 62.05
C GLY A 751 11.79 18.14 63.25
N THR A 752 10.78 19.01 63.07
CA THR A 752 10.08 19.72 64.15
C THR A 752 8.57 19.83 63.92
N ASP A 753 7.84 20.19 64.98
CA ASP A 753 6.40 20.47 64.94
C ASP A 753 6.05 21.94 64.68
N VAL A 754 7.03 22.78 64.32
CA VAL A 754 6.81 24.21 64.09
C VAL A 754 6.36 24.42 62.65
N HIS A 755 5.22 25.10 62.46
CA HIS A 755 4.64 25.34 61.13
C HIS A 755 5.27 26.57 60.48
N VAL A 756 5.47 26.51 59.16
CA VAL A 756 5.81 27.73 58.40
C VAL A 756 4.60 28.67 58.37
N PRO A 757 4.81 29.99 58.41
CA PRO A 757 3.72 30.97 58.29
C PRO A 757 2.83 30.70 57.07
N GLY A 758 1.51 30.66 57.27
CA GLY A 758 0.53 30.30 56.23
C GLY A 758 0.05 28.83 56.30
N SER A 759 0.61 28.02 57.20
CA SER A 759 0.21 26.63 57.47
C SER A 759 -0.34 26.45 58.91
N PRO A 760 -1.37 25.62 59.18
CA PRO A 760 -2.10 24.75 58.25
C PRO A 760 -2.97 25.51 57.26
N ALA A 761 -3.04 25.01 56.04
CA ALA A 761 -3.98 25.46 55.02
C ALA A 761 -5.14 24.46 54.91
N HIS A 762 -6.38 24.96 54.96
CA HIS A 762 -7.60 24.15 54.87
C HIS A 762 -8.28 24.33 53.52
N LEU A 763 -8.55 23.22 52.84
CA LEU A 763 -9.24 23.18 51.54
C LEU A 763 -10.69 22.70 51.77
N SER A 764 -11.69 23.48 51.34
CA SER A 764 -13.13 23.22 51.55
C SER A 764 -13.90 23.01 50.23
N VAL A 765 -15.03 22.28 50.28
CA VAL A 765 -15.82 21.86 49.09
C VAL A 765 -16.85 22.93 48.67
N PRO A 766 -16.94 23.38 47.38
CA PRO A 766 -17.91 24.41 46.93
C PRO A 766 -19.29 23.85 46.50
N GLU A 767 -20.40 24.57 46.75
CA GLU A 767 -21.78 24.06 46.55
C GLU A 767 -22.61 24.62 45.36
N ARG A 768 -22.31 25.76 44.70
CA ARG A 768 -23.06 26.26 43.51
C ARG A 768 -22.21 27.08 42.51
N PHE A 769 -22.65 27.14 41.24
CA PHE A 769 -22.01 27.92 40.17
C PHE A 769 -22.53 29.38 40.16
N ASP A 770 -21.85 30.27 40.86
CA ASP A 770 -22.21 31.69 41.02
C ASP A 770 -21.19 32.62 40.35
N ASP A 771 -21.41 33.94 40.43
CA ASP A 771 -20.54 34.95 39.80
C ASP A 771 -19.11 34.91 40.37
N ALA A 772 -18.90 34.41 41.60
CA ALA A 772 -17.57 34.23 42.18
C ALA A 772 -16.83 33.03 41.56
N LEU A 773 -17.52 31.90 41.33
CA LEU A 773 -16.96 30.74 40.64
C LEU A 773 -16.72 31.02 39.14
N ARG A 774 -17.60 31.84 38.54
CA ARG A 774 -17.46 32.34 37.17
C ARG A 774 -16.24 33.24 37.00
N ASP A 775 -16.02 34.17 37.92
CA ASP A 775 -14.84 35.05 37.94
C ASP A 775 -13.52 34.27 38.08
N VAL A 776 -13.53 33.16 38.83
CA VAL A 776 -12.38 32.26 38.97
C VAL A 776 -12.11 31.51 37.67
N PHE A 777 -13.13 30.98 37.00
CA PHE A 777 -12.99 30.34 35.68
C PHE A 777 -12.52 31.34 34.63
N GLU A 778 -13.07 32.55 34.60
CA GLU A 778 -12.64 33.59 33.65
C GLU A 778 -11.19 33.98 33.87
N ARG A 779 -10.75 34.24 35.11
CA ARG A 779 -9.34 34.52 35.41
C ARG A 779 -8.43 33.35 35.08
N ALA A 780 -8.83 32.13 35.44
CA ALA A 780 -8.08 30.91 35.15
C ALA A 780 -7.88 30.68 33.65
N VAL A 781 -8.86 31.04 32.81
CA VAL A 781 -8.76 30.96 31.34
C VAL A 781 -7.92 32.13 30.79
N LYS A 782 -8.04 33.33 31.36
CA LYS A 782 -7.34 34.54 30.89
C LYS A 782 -5.85 34.52 31.17
N ASP A 783 -5.42 33.87 32.26
CA ASP A 783 -4.02 33.74 32.65
C ASP A 783 -3.29 32.60 31.90
N LEU A 784 -3.99 31.82 31.05
CA LEU A 784 -3.39 30.77 30.20
C LEU A 784 -2.60 31.39 29.05
N THR A 785 -1.32 31.64 29.28
CA THR A 785 -0.47 32.35 28.32
C THR A 785 0.11 31.44 27.24
N SER A 786 0.25 30.12 27.47
CA SER A 786 0.79 29.17 26.48
C SER A 786 -0.29 28.48 25.61
N PRO A 787 -0.01 28.14 24.33
CA PRO A 787 -0.97 27.46 23.45
C PRO A 787 -1.32 26.02 23.86
N GLY A 788 -0.52 25.38 24.70
CA GLY A 788 -0.74 24.01 25.18
C GLY A 788 -1.74 23.95 26.35
N GLU A 789 -1.58 24.84 27.32
CA GLU A 789 -2.50 24.95 28.48
C GLU A 789 -3.88 25.44 28.06
N ARG A 790 -3.96 26.35 27.07
CA ARG A 790 -5.24 26.74 26.45
C ARG A 790 -5.95 25.55 25.80
N ARG A 791 -5.22 24.64 25.15
CA ARG A 791 -5.80 23.47 24.47
C ARG A 791 -6.33 22.42 25.45
N GLN A 792 -5.62 22.21 26.57
CA GLN A 792 -6.03 21.27 27.62
C GLN A 792 -7.24 21.79 28.42
N ALA A 793 -7.24 23.07 28.79
CA ALA A 793 -8.39 23.70 29.46
C ALA A 793 -9.63 23.72 28.56
N LEU A 794 -9.47 23.97 27.25
CA LEU A 794 -10.58 23.98 26.29
C LEU A 794 -11.17 22.58 26.07
N SER A 795 -10.32 21.55 25.97
CA SER A 795 -10.75 20.14 25.88
C SER A 795 -11.59 19.72 27.10
N PHE A 796 -11.14 20.06 28.31
CA PHE A 796 -11.86 19.75 29.54
C PHE A 796 -13.21 20.49 29.66
N ILE A 797 -13.29 21.77 29.26
CA ILE A 797 -14.54 22.56 29.28
C ILE A 797 -15.54 22.05 28.24
N LEU A 798 -15.08 21.64 27.05
CA LEU A 798 -15.94 21.06 26.00
C LEU A 798 -16.52 19.70 26.41
N ASP A 799 -15.73 18.87 27.08
CA ASP A 799 -16.17 17.56 27.59
C ASP A 799 -17.27 17.69 28.66
N GLN A 800 -17.18 18.69 29.55
CA GLN A 800 -18.23 19.00 30.53
C GLN A 800 -19.49 19.63 29.92
N ALA A 801 -19.35 20.38 28.82
CA ALA A 801 -20.48 20.93 28.07
C ALA A 801 -21.25 19.83 27.33
N GLU A 802 -20.57 18.83 26.76
CA GLU A 802 -21.18 17.67 26.13
C GLU A 802 -21.95 16.82 27.16
N HIS A 803 -21.39 16.66 28.37
CA HIS A 803 -22.04 15.96 29.48
C HIS A 803 -23.32 16.66 29.99
N LEU A 804 -23.41 17.99 29.89
CA LEU A 804 -24.61 18.79 30.16
C LEU A 804 -25.65 18.67 29.03
N ARG A 805 -25.19 18.63 27.77
CA ARG A 805 -26.01 18.41 26.56
C ARG A 805 -26.66 17.02 26.54
N GLN A 806 -25.93 16.01 27.01
CA GLN A 806 -26.43 14.64 27.17
C GLN A 806 -27.53 14.54 28.24
N LYS A 807 -27.48 15.43 29.25
CA LYS A 807 -28.47 15.54 30.32
C LYS A 807 -29.72 16.33 29.90
N GLU A 808 -29.59 17.23 28.92
CA GLU A 808 -30.72 17.87 28.22
C GLU A 808 -31.42 16.90 27.24
N ALA A 809 -30.66 16.02 26.58
CA ALA A 809 -31.20 15.00 25.67
C ALA A 809 -32.09 13.95 26.38
N ASP A 810 -31.91 13.73 27.69
CA ASP A 810 -32.78 12.88 28.51
C ASP A 810 -34.21 13.46 28.72
N LEU A 811 -34.44 14.73 28.39
CA LEU A 811 -35.69 15.45 28.66
C LEU A 811 -36.70 15.45 27.48
N ASP A 812 -36.29 15.14 26.23
CA ASP A 812 -37.07 15.46 25.00
C ASP A 812 -37.75 14.29 24.23
N GLY A 813 -38.09 13.18 24.90
CA GLY A 813 -39.39 12.49 24.65
C GLY A 813 -39.74 11.83 23.29
N ARG A 814 -39.32 10.56 23.10
CA ARG A 814 -40.14 9.32 22.93
C ARG A 814 -41.51 9.36 22.18
N ARG A 815 -41.67 8.57 21.10
CA ARG A 815 -42.80 7.60 20.99
C ARG A 815 -42.69 6.48 19.94
N GLU A 816 -42.02 6.65 18.80
CA GLU A 816 -41.96 5.61 17.74
C GLU A 816 -40.77 4.65 17.87
N GLU A 817 -39.61 5.13 18.34
CA GLU A 817 -38.46 4.30 18.74
C GLU A 817 -38.82 3.27 19.83
N ARG A 818 -39.87 3.52 20.63
CA ARG A 818 -40.27 2.64 21.73
C ARG A 818 -40.83 1.29 21.28
N MET A 819 -41.30 1.18 20.03
CA MET A 819 -41.77 -0.08 19.44
C MET A 819 -40.65 -0.82 18.69
N ALA A 820 -39.71 -0.09 18.07
CA ALA A 820 -38.53 -0.68 17.42
C ALA A 820 -37.53 -1.23 18.46
N LEU A 821 -37.29 -0.49 19.55
CA LEU A 821 -36.41 -0.90 20.65
C LEU A 821 -36.95 -2.11 21.43
N HIS A 822 -38.27 -2.36 21.39
CA HIS A 822 -38.88 -3.56 21.98
C HIS A 822 -38.60 -4.83 21.15
N ASN A 823 -38.38 -4.67 19.83
CA ASN A 823 -37.98 -5.74 18.93
C ASN A 823 -36.44 -5.94 18.90
N GLU A 824 -35.64 -4.87 18.98
CA GLU A 824 -34.18 -4.97 19.12
C GLU A 824 -33.75 -5.60 20.46
N ARG A 825 -34.46 -5.33 21.56
CA ARG A 825 -34.24 -6.01 22.85
C ARG A 825 -34.54 -7.51 22.81
N ARG A 826 -35.21 -8.01 21.75
CA ARG A 826 -35.46 -9.45 21.56
C ARG A 826 -34.34 -10.14 20.77
N LEU A 827 -33.47 -9.40 20.10
CA LEU A 827 -32.41 -9.93 19.21
C LEU A 827 -30.99 -9.51 19.61
N ALA A 828 -30.81 -8.44 20.39
CA ALA A 828 -29.52 -8.02 20.94
C ALA A 828 -29.66 -7.83 22.46
N GLY A 829 -29.46 -8.89 23.24
CA GLY A 829 -29.66 -8.74 24.69
C GLY A 829 -29.65 -10.01 25.50
N ARG A 830 -28.53 -10.72 25.52
CA ARG A 830 -28.13 -11.39 26.76
C ARG A 830 -26.70 -11.01 27.06
N ALA A 831 -26.48 -10.40 28.22
CA ALA A 831 -25.16 -10.42 28.84
C ALA A 831 -24.76 -11.89 29.06
N ALA A 832 -23.47 -12.19 29.15
CA ALA A 832 -22.95 -13.54 29.40
C ALA A 832 -23.63 -14.26 30.59
N ALA A 833 -24.19 -13.50 31.53
CA ALA A 833 -24.90 -14.00 32.70
C ALA A 833 -26.33 -14.51 32.41
N ASP A 834 -26.96 -14.12 31.28
CA ASP A 834 -28.37 -14.42 31.00
C ASP A 834 -28.57 -15.49 29.92
N MET A 835 -27.55 -15.94 29.19
CA MET A 835 -27.66 -16.88 28.04
C MET A 835 -28.03 -18.33 28.42
N PRO A 836 -28.77 -19.08 27.58
CA PRO A 836 -29.04 -20.50 27.82
C PRO A 836 -27.73 -21.30 27.89
N VAL A 837 -27.69 -22.35 28.71
CA VAL A 837 -26.53 -23.24 28.88
C VAL A 837 -26.39 -24.17 27.67
N THR A 838 -26.04 -23.61 26.51
CA THR A 838 -25.72 -24.34 25.27
C THR A 838 -24.28 -24.05 24.88
N ARG A 839 -23.57 -25.06 24.36
CA ARG A 839 -22.17 -24.90 23.95
C ARG A 839 -22.07 -23.85 22.85
N ARG A 840 -21.11 -22.93 22.92
CA ARG A 840 -20.97 -21.84 21.93
C ARG A 840 -19.67 -21.96 21.14
N ALA A 841 -19.76 -21.73 19.84
CA ALA A 841 -18.62 -21.70 18.92
C ALA A 841 -18.53 -20.35 18.20
N LEU A 842 -17.33 -19.78 18.18
CA LEU A 842 -17.01 -18.62 17.34
C LEU A 842 -16.25 -19.12 16.11
N VAL A 843 -16.72 -18.80 14.92
CA VAL A 843 -16.02 -19.05 13.67
C VAL A 843 -15.47 -17.72 13.16
N ILE A 844 -14.16 -17.63 12.99
CA ILE A 844 -13.46 -16.51 12.38
C ILE A 844 -12.93 -16.98 11.02
N SER A 845 -13.46 -16.46 9.93
CA SER A 845 -13.01 -16.77 8.56
C SER A 845 -12.43 -15.53 7.88
N GLU A 846 -11.60 -15.74 6.85
CA GLU A 846 -10.99 -14.65 6.09
C GLU A 846 -12.06 -13.72 5.48
N GLY A 847 -13.13 -14.29 4.92
CA GLY A 847 -14.30 -13.58 4.45
C GLY A 847 -15.58 -14.39 4.67
N MET A 848 -16.72 -13.80 4.30
CA MET A 848 -18.00 -14.50 4.35
C MET A 848 -18.09 -15.50 3.17
N PRO A 849 -18.47 -16.77 3.39
CA PRO A 849 -18.43 -17.78 2.33
C PRO A 849 -19.36 -17.42 1.17
N ARG A 850 -18.86 -17.49 -0.06
CA ARG A 850 -19.62 -17.25 -1.31
C ARG A 850 -19.63 -18.50 -2.17
N ILE A 851 -20.75 -19.21 -2.19
CA ILE A 851 -20.94 -20.44 -2.96
C ILE A 851 -20.68 -20.16 -4.45
N GLY A 852 -19.89 -21.02 -5.11
CA GLY A 852 -19.49 -20.90 -6.52
C GLY A 852 -18.48 -19.80 -6.86
N GLN A 853 -18.21 -18.87 -5.95
CA GLN A 853 -17.21 -17.80 -6.13
C GLN A 853 -15.91 -18.06 -5.39
N ASP A 854 -15.98 -18.70 -4.21
CA ASP A 854 -14.83 -19.03 -3.38
C ASP A 854 -14.67 -20.55 -3.28
N PRO A 855 -13.49 -21.13 -3.61
CA PRO A 855 -13.24 -22.57 -3.45
C PRO A 855 -13.42 -23.05 -2.00
N ASP A 856 -13.37 -22.17 -1.01
CA ASP A 856 -13.49 -22.51 0.42
C ASP A 856 -14.92 -22.46 0.98
N ALA A 857 -15.87 -21.91 0.22
CA ALA A 857 -17.22 -21.70 0.71
C ALA A 857 -17.92 -23.01 1.11
N GLY A 858 -17.81 -24.05 0.28
CA GLY A 858 -18.39 -25.37 0.54
C GLY A 858 -17.87 -26.00 1.84
N PRO A 859 -16.55 -26.16 2.00
CA PRO A 859 -15.94 -26.65 3.24
C PRO A 859 -16.37 -25.89 4.50
N LEU A 860 -16.30 -24.55 4.48
CA LEU A 860 -16.64 -23.71 5.62
C LEU A 860 -18.12 -23.86 6.03
N LEU A 861 -19.04 -23.80 5.05
CA LEU A 861 -20.47 -23.94 5.29
C LEU A 861 -20.83 -25.32 5.85
N SER A 862 -20.24 -26.38 5.28
CA SER A 862 -20.41 -27.74 5.77
C SER A 862 -20.00 -27.86 7.24
N HIS A 863 -18.85 -27.29 7.61
CA HIS A 863 -18.36 -27.32 8.99
C HIS A 863 -19.23 -26.48 9.94
N ILE A 864 -19.68 -25.29 9.54
CA ILE A 864 -20.61 -24.45 10.33
C ILE A 864 -21.90 -25.23 10.63
N ARG A 865 -22.51 -25.83 9.59
CA ARG A 865 -23.73 -26.63 9.75
C ARG A 865 -23.50 -27.88 10.60
N SER A 866 -22.34 -28.51 10.48
CA SER A 866 -21.95 -29.65 11.31
C SER A 866 -21.78 -29.28 12.78
N LEU A 867 -21.13 -28.16 13.10
CA LEU A 867 -21.03 -27.63 14.47
C LEU A 867 -22.41 -27.45 15.11
N LYS A 868 -23.38 -26.94 14.35
CA LYS A 868 -24.76 -26.81 14.83
C LYS A 868 -25.44 -28.15 15.11
N ARG A 869 -25.30 -29.13 14.20
CA ARG A 869 -25.82 -30.48 14.42
C ARG A 869 -25.15 -31.18 15.60
N LEU A 870 -23.90 -30.83 15.90
CA LEU A 870 -23.17 -31.26 17.10
C LEU A 870 -23.57 -30.51 18.39
N GLY A 871 -24.52 -29.58 18.31
CA GLY A 871 -25.11 -28.89 19.46
C GLY A 871 -24.43 -27.58 19.84
N TYR A 872 -23.63 -26.98 18.96
CA TYR A 872 -23.11 -25.63 19.15
C TYR A 872 -24.10 -24.56 18.68
N ASP A 873 -24.23 -23.52 19.49
CA ASP A 873 -24.71 -22.21 19.03
C ASP A 873 -23.53 -21.49 18.35
N VAL A 874 -23.64 -21.27 17.03
CA VAL A 874 -22.53 -20.81 16.19
C VAL A 874 -22.67 -19.32 15.93
N THR A 875 -21.60 -18.58 16.23
CA THR A 875 -21.42 -17.18 15.84
C THR A 875 -20.32 -17.08 14.79
N VAL A 876 -20.57 -16.38 13.69
CA VAL A 876 -19.59 -16.14 12.62
C VAL A 876 -19.15 -14.68 12.65
N THR A 877 -17.86 -14.44 12.50
CA THR A 877 -17.26 -13.14 12.23
C THR A 877 -16.22 -13.31 11.14
N THR A 878 -15.95 -12.25 10.38
CA THR A 878 -15.02 -12.30 9.26
C THR A 878 -13.89 -11.28 9.44
N VAL A 879 -12.72 -11.58 8.90
CA VAL A 879 -11.58 -10.63 8.86
C VAL A 879 -11.89 -9.51 7.87
N ASP A 880 -12.37 -9.89 6.68
CA ASP A 880 -12.95 -8.98 5.70
C ASP A 880 -14.41 -8.63 6.09
N PRO A 881 -14.73 -7.36 6.40
CA PRO A 881 -16.07 -6.96 6.78
C PRO A 881 -17.06 -6.85 5.60
N ALA A 882 -16.61 -7.16 4.37
CA ALA A 882 -17.44 -7.10 3.17
C ALA A 882 -18.79 -7.82 3.37
N PRO A 883 -19.92 -7.13 3.18
CA PRO A 883 -21.22 -7.73 3.37
C PRO A 883 -21.48 -8.82 2.34
N ALA A 884 -22.17 -9.87 2.76
CA ALA A 884 -22.67 -10.90 1.86
C ALA A 884 -24.16 -11.14 2.17
N PRO A 885 -25.07 -10.23 1.77
CA PRO A 885 -26.45 -10.21 2.25
C PRO A 885 -27.21 -11.53 2.06
N HIS A 886 -26.96 -12.23 0.95
CA HIS A 886 -27.54 -13.55 0.69
C HIS A 886 -27.07 -14.59 1.71
N MET A 887 -25.76 -14.61 2.01
CA MET A 887 -25.19 -15.54 2.99
C MET A 887 -25.58 -15.16 4.41
N GLU A 888 -25.62 -13.87 4.72
CA GLU A 888 -26.06 -13.37 6.02
C GLU A 888 -27.50 -13.76 6.31
N LYS A 889 -28.40 -13.56 5.33
CA LYS A 889 -29.78 -14.02 5.40
C LYS A 889 -29.90 -15.53 5.55
N LEU A 890 -29.10 -16.30 4.80
CA LEU A 890 -29.08 -17.76 4.92
C LEU A 890 -28.65 -18.19 6.32
N PHE A 891 -27.63 -17.54 6.88
CA PHE A 891 -27.19 -17.77 8.25
C PHE A 891 -28.26 -17.40 9.27
N GLU A 892 -28.95 -16.27 9.11
CA GLU A 892 -30.09 -15.91 9.96
C GLU A 892 -31.22 -16.95 9.90
N GLU A 893 -31.60 -17.39 8.71
CA GLU A 893 -32.63 -18.42 8.48
C GLU A 893 -32.23 -19.77 9.07
N GLU A 894 -30.95 -20.12 9.00
CA GLU A 894 -30.43 -21.32 9.63
C GLU A 894 -30.33 -21.17 11.15
N GLY A 895 -30.28 -19.95 11.69
CA GLY A 895 -30.06 -19.62 13.10
C GLY A 895 -28.59 -19.58 13.51
N VAL A 896 -27.71 -19.09 12.64
CA VAL A 896 -26.30 -18.75 12.90
C VAL A 896 -26.25 -17.27 13.24
N SER A 897 -25.60 -16.92 14.36
CA SER A 897 -25.41 -15.51 14.72
C SER A 897 -24.26 -14.92 13.92
N ILE A 898 -24.36 -13.64 13.52
CA ILE A 898 -23.29 -12.94 12.81
C ILE A 898 -22.82 -11.79 13.67
N ALA A 899 -21.55 -11.79 14.05
CA ALA A 899 -20.94 -10.73 14.83
C ALA A 899 -20.21 -9.77 13.88
N ARG A 900 -20.89 -8.68 13.51
CA ARG A 900 -20.40 -7.64 12.60
C ARG A 900 -20.90 -6.25 13.00
N ALA A 901 -20.46 -5.23 12.27
CA ALA A 901 -20.89 -3.84 12.48
C ALA A 901 -22.42 -3.71 12.27
N PRO A 902 -23.12 -2.87 13.06
CA PRO A 902 -22.57 -1.94 14.07
C PRO A 902 -22.34 -2.56 15.46
N LEU A 903 -22.77 -3.80 15.71
CA LEU A 903 -22.72 -4.44 17.03
C LEU A 903 -21.28 -4.81 17.46
N TYR A 904 -20.48 -5.27 16.50
CA TYR A 904 -19.07 -5.61 16.67
C TYR A 904 -18.29 -5.05 15.48
N ALA A 905 -17.38 -4.10 15.70
CA ALA A 905 -16.63 -3.46 14.63
C ALA A 905 -15.60 -4.40 13.97
N SER A 906 -15.17 -5.45 14.67
CA SER A 906 -14.12 -6.36 14.20
C SER A 906 -14.06 -7.67 14.99
N PRO A 907 -13.38 -8.73 14.50
CA PRO A 907 -13.16 -9.96 15.26
C PRO A 907 -12.48 -9.72 16.63
N GLU A 908 -11.55 -8.75 16.72
CA GLU A 908 -10.91 -8.35 17.98
C GLU A 908 -11.93 -7.85 19.00
N GLU A 909 -12.94 -7.10 18.54
CA GLU A 909 -14.01 -6.63 19.39
C GLU A 909 -14.93 -7.76 19.87
N VAL A 910 -15.22 -8.74 19.02
CA VAL A 910 -15.96 -9.96 19.42
C VAL A 910 -15.19 -10.70 20.51
N LEU A 911 -13.90 -10.96 20.28
CA LEU A 911 -13.03 -11.66 21.23
C LEU A 911 -12.95 -10.91 22.57
N ARG A 912 -12.80 -9.59 22.55
CA ARG A 912 -12.70 -8.75 23.76
C ARG A 912 -14.02 -8.63 24.51
N ARG A 913 -15.13 -8.30 23.83
CA ARG A 913 -16.44 -8.05 24.45
C ARG A 913 -17.15 -9.34 24.87
N GLN A 914 -16.87 -10.46 24.21
CA GLN A 914 -17.41 -11.77 24.58
C GLN A 914 -16.35 -12.68 25.23
N ALA A 915 -15.34 -12.10 25.89
CA ALA A 915 -14.26 -12.86 26.51
C ALA A 915 -14.78 -13.98 27.43
N GLY A 916 -14.30 -15.20 27.22
CA GLY A 916 -14.72 -16.40 27.96
C GLY A 916 -16.10 -16.96 27.60
N CYS A 917 -16.82 -16.38 26.63
CA CYS A 917 -18.18 -16.80 26.27
C CYS A 917 -18.25 -17.97 25.28
N PHE A 918 -17.14 -18.32 24.62
CA PHE A 918 -17.08 -19.42 23.64
C PHE A 918 -16.28 -20.61 24.20
N GLU A 919 -16.76 -21.82 23.92
CA GLU A 919 -16.05 -23.07 24.24
C GLU A 919 -15.16 -23.53 23.09
N LEU A 920 -15.42 -23.02 21.89
CA LEU A 920 -14.70 -23.33 20.65
C LEU A 920 -14.45 -22.03 19.88
N VAL A 921 -13.20 -21.84 19.42
CA VAL A 921 -12.89 -20.81 18.41
C VAL A 921 -12.32 -21.52 17.19
N TYR A 922 -13.04 -21.46 16.08
CA TYR A 922 -12.67 -22.05 14.80
C TYR A 922 -12.10 -20.96 13.89
N LEU A 923 -10.82 -21.06 13.55
CA LEU A 923 -10.11 -20.12 12.69
C LEU A 923 -9.97 -20.76 11.30
N ARG A 924 -10.64 -20.21 10.27
CA ARG A 924 -10.61 -20.74 8.89
C ARG A 924 -9.64 -19.93 8.04
N GLY A 925 -8.63 -20.59 7.47
CA GLY A 925 -7.63 -19.95 6.61
C GLY A 925 -6.43 -19.41 7.38
N LEU A 926 -5.30 -19.29 6.67
CA LEU A 926 -4.01 -18.92 7.27
C LEU A 926 -4.05 -17.50 7.82
N SER A 927 -4.68 -16.54 7.11
CA SER A 927 -4.74 -15.14 7.53
C SER A 927 -5.57 -14.97 8.81
N ALA A 928 -6.74 -15.62 8.88
CA ALA A 928 -7.56 -15.60 10.09
C ALA A 928 -6.85 -16.30 11.27
N ALA A 929 -6.23 -17.45 11.02
CA ALA A 929 -5.56 -18.19 12.08
C ALA A 929 -4.32 -17.46 12.62
N SER A 930 -3.46 -16.93 11.75
CA SER A 930 -2.23 -16.28 12.16
C SER A 930 -2.47 -14.95 12.87
N SER A 931 -3.51 -14.21 12.46
CA SER A 931 -3.87 -12.91 13.04
C SER A 931 -4.59 -13.06 14.39
N TYR A 932 -5.44 -14.08 14.54
CA TYR A 932 -6.37 -14.16 15.66
C TYR A 932 -6.09 -15.29 16.67
N ALA A 933 -5.26 -16.28 16.39
CA ALA A 933 -5.01 -17.39 17.33
C ALA A 933 -4.48 -16.89 18.69
N GLY A 934 -3.52 -15.96 18.69
CA GLY A 934 -2.98 -15.38 19.92
C GLY A 934 -4.01 -14.61 20.73
N LEU A 935 -4.81 -13.78 20.05
CA LEU A 935 -5.86 -12.98 20.67
C LEU A 935 -7.01 -13.84 21.20
N ALA A 936 -7.40 -14.85 20.43
CA ALA A 936 -8.39 -15.85 20.83
C ALA A 936 -7.91 -16.63 22.05
N ARG A 937 -6.64 -17.07 22.12
CA ARG A 937 -6.11 -17.71 23.34
C ARG A 937 -6.15 -16.77 24.55
N ARG A 938 -5.84 -15.48 24.36
CA ARG A 938 -5.84 -14.49 25.45
C ARG A 938 -7.24 -14.24 26.01
N HIS A 939 -8.23 -14.00 25.16
CA HIS A 939 -9.59 -13.66 25.60
C HIS A 939 -10.50 -14.86 25.81
N MET A 940 -10.19 -16.00 25.18
CA MET A 940 -10.92 -17.26 25.28
C MET A 940 -10.03 -18.36 25.86
N GLY A 941 -9.36 -18.08 26.98
CA GLY A 941 -8.35 -18.99 27.57
C GLY A 941 -8.83 -20.41 27.92
N ARG A 942 -10.14 -20.66 27.96
CA ARG A 942 -10.74 -21.99 28.15
C ARG A 942 -11.32 -22.61 26.88
N ALA A 943 -11.40 -21.86 25.78
CA ALA A 943 -11.90 -22.37 24.51
C ALA A 943 -10.88 -23.30 23.87
N LYS A 944 -11.38 -24.32 23.17
CA LYS A 944 -10.58 -25.11 22.25
C LYS A 944 -10.38 -24.32 20.96
N LEU A 945 -9.13 -23.99 20.63
CA LEU A 945 -8.78 -23.31 19.38
C LEU A 945 -8.56 -24.34 18.27
N VAL A 946 -9.29 -24.16 17.18
CA VAL A 946 -9.24 -25.03 16.00
C VAL A 946 -8.72 -24.24 14.82
N TYR A 947 -7.64 -24.71 14.19
CA TYR A 947 -7.19 -24.20 12.91
C TYR A 947 -7.77 -25.07 11.78
N GLY A 948 -8.71 -24.52 11.02
CA GLY A 948 -9.25 -25.15 9.82
C GLY A 948 -8.43 -24.77 8.58
N VAL A 949 -7.53 -25.66 8.15
CA VAL A 949 -6.68 -25.48 6.97
C VAL A 949 -7.53 -25.52 5.71
N ARG A 950 -7.39 -24.50 4.84
CA ARG A 950 -8.02 -24.49 3.50
C ARG A 950 -7.29 -25.47 2.57
N GLU A 951 -6.01 -25.22 2.44
CA GLU A 951 -4.99 -26.02 1.76
C GLU A 951 -3.64 -25.65 2.41
N LEU A 952 -2.63 -26.52 2.34
CA LEU A 952 -1.27 -26.15 2.74
C LEU A 952 -0.65 -25.21 1.71
N GLN A 953 -0.67 -23.91 1.98
CA GLN A 953 -0.26 -22.89 1.01
C GLN A 953 1.21 -23.05 0.60
N TYR A 954 2.09 -23.43 1.53
CA TYR A 954 3.51 -23.63 1.20
C TYR A 954 3.69 -24.76 0.19
N VAL A 955 2.84 -25.80 0.19
CA VAL A 955 2.95 -26.93 -0.76
C VAL A 955 2.56 -26.50 -2.16
N ARG A 956 1.48 -25.71 -2.28
CA ARG A 956 1.04 -25.19 -3.59
C ARG A 956 2.10 -24.26 -4.19
N ILE A 957 2.61 -23.33 -3.38
CA ILE A 957 3.63 -22.36 -3.84
C ILE A 957 4.97 -23.05 -4.16
N ASP A 958 5.35 -24.09 -3.42
CA ASP A 958 6.56 -24.90 -3.72
C ASP A 958 6.46 -25.58 -5.08
N ARG A 959 5.34 -26.27 -5.33
CA ARG A 959 5.07 -26.89 -6.63
C ARG A 959 4.97 -25.87 -7.77
N GLN A 960 4.38 -24.70 -7.52
CA GLN A 960 4.35 -23.61 -8.49
C GLN A 960 5.76 -23.12 -8.81
N ALA A 961 6.59 -22.90 -7.79
CA ALA A 961 7.97 -22.45 -7.95
C ALA A 961 8.81 -23.45 -8.77
N GLU A 962 8.61 -24.75 -8.56
CA GLU A 962 9.23 -25.81 -9.36
C GLU A 962 8.72 -25.81 -10.80
N THR A 963 7.40 -25.77 -11.00
CA THR A 963 6.77 -25.81 -12.33
C THR A 963 7.16 -24.62 -13.19
N GLU A 964 7.14 -23.42 -12.61
CA GLU A 964 7.45 -22.16 -13.30
C GLU A 964 8.95 -21.79 -13.25
N SER A 965 9.79 -22.57 -12.56
CA SER A 965 11.21 -22.27 -12.33
C SER A 965 11.48 -20.89 -11.68
N ARG A 966 10.65 -20.49 -10.71
CA ARG A 966 10.65 -19.17 -10.05
C ARG A 966 11.49 -19.12 -8.77
N MET A 967 12.73 -18.64 -8.86
CA MET A 967 13.67 -18.55 -7.70
C MET A 967 13.20 -17.61 -6.58
N ASP A 968 12.41 -16.59 -6.89
CA ASP A 968 11.82 -15.67 -5.92
C ASP A 968 10.79 -16.37 -5.03
N LEU A 969 9.92 -17.20 -5.63
CA LEU A 969 8.97 -18.05 -4.89
C LEU A 969 9.74 -19.07 -4.04
N GLN A 970 10.82 -19.67 -4.56
CA GLN A 970 11.65 -20.60 -3.79
C GLN A 970 12.19 -20.01 -2.48
N ARG A 971 12.55 -18.73 -2.50
CA ARG A 971 13.02 -18.01 -1.29
C ARG A 971 11.90 -17.69 -0.31
N ALA A 972 10.67 -17.53 -0.79
CA ALA A 972 9.50 -17.21 0.04
C ALA A 972 8.95 -18.45 0.79
N ILE A 973 9.06 -19.66 0.23
CA ILE A 973 8.49 -20.90 0.80
C ILE A 973 8.97 -21.17 2.22
N GLY A 974 10.26 -20.99 2.50
CA GLY A 974 10.82 -21.24 3.84
C GLY A 974 10.15 -20.39 4.92
N ARG A 975 9.83 -19.13 4.59
CA ARG A 975 9.12 -18.21 5.49
C ARG A 975 7.65 -18.60 5.61
N LEU A 976 6.97 -18.87 4.49
CA LEU A 976 5.55 -19.26 4.47
C LEU A 976 5.31 -20.56 5.25
N ARG A 977 6.15 -21.58 5.02
CA ARG A 977 6.11 -22.85 5.77
C ARG A 977 6.29 -22.62 7.27
N THR A 978 7.28 -21.80 7.66
CA THR A 978 7.50 -21.47 9.08
C THR A 978 6.25 -20.80 9.67
N TYR A 979 5.67 -19.86 8.94
CA TYR A 979 4.49 -19.12 9.37
C TYR A 979 3.25 -20.02 9.56
N GLU A 980 2.97 -20.91 8.60
CA GLU A 980 1.84 -21.84 8.66
C GLU A 980 1.99 -22.88 9.78
N ILE A 981 3.20 -23.42 9.98
CA ILE A 981 3.48 -24.37 11.09
C ILE A 981 3.41 -23.69 12.46
N THR A 982 3.93 -22.47 12.58
CA THR A 982 3.89 -21.74 13.87
C THR A 982 2.44 -21.43 14.24
N THR A 983 1.61 -21.09 13.25
CA THR A 983 0.17 -20.86 13.44
C THR A 983 -0.55 -22.13 13.89
N ALA A 984 -0.25 -23.27 13.26
CA ALA A 984 -0.79 -24.57 13.66
C ALA A 984 -0.43 -24.94 15.11
N LEU A 985 0.79 -24.62 15.56
CA LEU A 985 1.26 -24.85 16.94
C LEU A 985 0.57 -23.98 18.00
N LEU A 986 -0.03 -22.84 17.62
CA LEU A 986 -0.79 -21.99 18.55
C LEU A 986 -2.19 -22.55 18.86
N CYS A 987 -2.68 -23.47 18.02
CA CYS A 987 -4.02 -24.04 18.11
C CYS A 987 -4.01 -25.41 18.81
N ASP A 988 -5.13 -25.78 19.45
CA ASP A 988 -5.29 -27.06 20.15
C ASP A 988 -5.53 -28.23 19.18
N LEU A 989 -6.05 -27.91 17.99
CA LEU A 989 -6.51 -28.85 16.98
C LEU A 989 -6.28 -28.25 15.59
N VAL A 990 -5.81 -29.07 14.65
CA VAL A 990 -5.68 -28.71 13.24
C VAL A 990 -6.58 -29.62 12.42
N LEU A 991 -7.49 -29.04 11.64
CA LEU A 991 -8.36 -29.76 10.72
C LEU A 991 -7.85 -29.59 9.29
N VAL A 992 -7.64 -30.71 8.61
CA VAL A 992 -7.31 -30.80 7.20
C VAL A 992 -8.35 -31.65 6.48
N HIS A 993 -8.35 -31.65 5.15
CA HIS A 993 -9.37 -32.37 4.38
C HIS A 993 -8.87 -33.68 3.77
N SER A 994 -7.56 -33.93 3.75
CA SER A 994 -6.97 -35.17 3.23
C SER A 994 -5.99 -35.84 4.19
N GLU A 995 -5.87 -37.17 4.06
CA GLU A 995 -4.82 -37.95 4.76
C GLU A 995 -3.40 -37.56 4.33
N VAL A 996 -3.24 -37.06 3.09
CA VAL A 996 -1.95 -36.58 2.58
C VAL A 996 -1.50 -35.34 3.33
N GLU A 997 -2.37 -34.34 3.50
CA GLU A 997 -2.07 -33.14 4.29
C GLU A 997 -1.80 -33.49 5.76
N ALA A 998 -2.62 -34.39 6.33
CA ALA A 998 -2.43 -34.84 7.71
C ALA A 998 -1.07 -35.51 7.91
N THR A 999 -0.68 -36.39 6.98
CA THR A 999 0.61 -37.08 7.02
C THR A 999 1.77 -36.10 6.87
N ARG A 1000 1.66 -35.11 5.96
CA ARG A 1000 2.68 -34.06 5.77
C ARG A 1000 2.88 -33.24 7.05
N LEU A 1001 1.81 -32.77 7.67
CA LEU A 1001 1.89 -32.00 8.91
C LEU A 1001 2.45 -32.85 10.06
N LYS A 1002 2.00 -34.09 10.23
CA LYS A 1002 2.50 -35.01 11.28
C LYS A 1002 3.97 -35.39 11.05
N HIS A 1003 4.43 -35.46 9.80
CA HIS A 1003 5.83 -35.70 9.49
C HIS A 1003 6.72 -34.50 9.88
N LEU A 1004 6.26 -33.27 9.59
CA LEU A 1004 6.98 -32.05 9.95
C LEU A 1004 6.97 -31.80 11.45
N VAL A 1005 5.82 -31.98 12.11
CA VAL A 1005 5.64 -31.75 13.54
C VAL A 1005 4.75 -32.86 14.13
N PRO A 1006 5.35 -33.97 14.62
CA PRO A 1006 4.61 -35.10 15.17
C PRO A 1006 3.71 -34.76 16.37
N ALA A 1007 3.98 -33.65 17.06
CA ALA A 1007 3.21 -33.18 18.20
C ALA A 1007 1.88 -32.50 17.81
N LEU A 1008 1.66 -32.15 16.53
CA LEU A 1008 0.41 -31.52 16.11
C LEU A 1008 -0.76 -32.48 16.23
N ASN A 1009 -1.85 -32.00 16.83
CA ASN A 1009 -3.10 -32.73 16.91
C ASN A 1009 -3.92 -32.53 15.62
N VAL A 1010 -3.58 -33.30 14.58
CA VAL A 1010 -4.16 -33.16 13.23
C VAL A 1010 -5.25 -34.20 12.98
N HIS A 1011 -6.42 -33.75 12.54
CA HIS A 1011 -7.57 -34.57 12.18
C HIS A 1011 -8.02 -34.32 10.73
N VAL A 1012 -8.41 -35.38 10.05
CA VAL A 1012 -9.00 -35.31 8.70
C VAL A 1012 -10.50 -35.20 8.82
N VAL A 1013 -11.07 -34.11 8.32
CA VAL A 1013 -12.51 -33.84 8.31
C VAL A 1013 -12.90 -33.43 6.89
N PRO A 1014 -13.64 -34.26 6.14
CA PRO A 1014 -14.12 -33.88 4.81
C PRO A 1014 -15.27 -32.87 4.93
N TRP A 1015 -15.77 -32.38 3.79
CA TRP A 1015 -16.98 -31.56 3.75
C TRP A 1015 -18.09 -32.23 2.95
N ASP A 1016 -19.31 -31.79 3.22
CA ASP A 1016 -20.53 -32.30 2.60
C ASP A 1016 -20.63 -31.79 1.15
N VAL A 1017 -20.86 -32.73 0.23
CA VAL A 1017 -21.07 -32.46 -1.20
C VAL A 1017 -22.37 -33.13 -1.62
N GLN A 1018 -23.31 -32.33 -2.12
CA GLN A 1018 -24.65 -32.82 -2.46
C GLN A 1018 -24.63 -33.60 -3.79
N PRO A 1019 -25.06 -34.88 -3.81
CA PRO A 1019 -25.05 -35.70 -5.02
C PRO A 1019 -26.24 -35.38 -5.94
N GLU A 1020 -25.96 -35.13 -7.21
CA GLU A 1020 -26.94 -34.62 -8.18
C GLU A 1020 -26.72 -35.24 -9.56
N ALA A 1021 -27.11 -36.51 -9.66
CA ALA A 1021 -26.90 -37.31 -10.87
C ALA A 1021 -27.52 -36.64 -12.11
N VAL A 1022 -26.72 -36.50 -13.16
CA VAL A 1022 -27.22 -36.12 -14.48
C VAL A 1022 -28.26 -37.14 -14.96
N THR A 1023 -29.42 -36.65 -15.39
CA THR A 1023 -30.53 -37.50 -15.84
C THR A 1023 -30.42 -37.92 -17.31
N ARG A 1024 -29.61 -37.18 -18.09
CA ARG A 1024 -29.41 -37.43 -19.52
C ARG A 1024 -28.27 -38.45 -19.75
N PRO A 1025 -28.51 -39.53 -20.52
CA PRO A 1025 -27.47 -40.50 -20.85
C PRO A 1025 -26.25 -39.86 -21.54
N SER A 1026 -25.05 -40.36 -21.27
CA SER A 1026 -23.80 -39.87 -21.89
C SER A 1026 -23.85 -39.89 -23.42
N SER A 1027 -24.58 -40.85 -24.01
CA SER A 1027 -24.75 -40.99 -25.47
C SER A 1027 -25.35 -39.77 -26.15
N THR A 1028 -26.08 -38.93 -25.41
CA THR A 1028 -26.70 -37.68 -25.91
C THR A 1028 -25.89 -36.42 -25.58
N ARG A 1029 -24.78 -36.55 -24.85
CA ARG A 1029 -23.90 -35.45 -24.43
C ARG A 1029 -22.58 -35.51 -25.20
N SER A 1030 -21.93 -34.38 -25.41
CA SER A 1030 -20.59 -34.32 -26.01
C SER A 1030 -19.85 -33.11 -25.46
N GLY A 1031 -18.52 -33.13 -25.49
CA GLY A 1031 -17.68 -32.04 -25.04
C GLY A 1031 -16.97 -32.32 -23.72
N VAL A 1032 -16.02 -31.44 -23.44
CA VAL A 1032 -15.16 -31.41 -22.25
C VAL A 1032 -15.54 -30.19 -21.42
N ALA A 1033 -15.62 -30.34 -20.10
CA ALA A 1033 -15.89 -29.24 -19.17
C ALA A 1033 -14.76 -29.11 -18.13
N PHE A 1034 -14.24 -27.89 -17.96
CA PHE A 1034 -13.36 -27.51 -16.87
C PHE A 1034 -13.92 -26.29 -16.14
N PHE A 1035 -14.13 -26.42 -14.83
CA PHE A 1035 -14.52 -25.30 -13.98
C PHE A 1035 -13.27 -24.84 -13.20
N GLY A 1036 -12.97 -23.55 -13.20
CA GLY A 1036 -11.78 -23.00 -12.56
C GLY A 1036 -12.08 -21.75 -11.75
N TYR A 1037 -11.38 -21.58 -10.65
CA TYR A 1037 -11.29 -20.31 -9.94
C TYR A 1037 -10.08 -19.56 -10.49
N TYR A 1038 -10.26 -18.85 -11.61
CA TYR A 1038 -9.16 -18.35 -12.45
C TYR A 1038 -8.34 -17.21 -11.84
N ASP A 1039 -8.78 -16.71 -10.68
CA ASP A 1039 -7.96 -15.84 -9.84
C ASP A 1039 -6.81 -16.59 -9.15
N ARG A 1040 -6.78 -17.92 -9.23
CA ARG A 1040 -5.66 -18.74 -8.77
C ARG A 1040 -4.81 -19.18 -9.96
N ALA A 1041 -3.49 -19.06 -9.79
CA ALA A 1041 -2.51 -19.41 -10.81
C ALA A 1041 -2.60 -20.87 -11.28
N ASP A 1042 -2.95 -21.80 -10.38
CA ASP A 1042 -3.09 -23.23 -10.70
C ASP A 1042 -4.26 -23.52 -11.65
N CYS A 1043 -5.42 -22.88 -11.42
CA CYS A 1043 -6.59 -23.00 -12.27
C CYS A 1043 -6.36 -22.37 -13.65
N LEU A 1044 -5.70 -21.21 -13.71
CA LEU A 1044 -5.34 -20.56 -14.98
C LEU A 1044 -4.38 -21.41 -15.80
N ASP A 1045 -3.32 -21.93 -15.16
CA ASP A 1045 -2.34 -22.82 -15.80
C ASP A 1045 -3.01 -24.07 -16.39
N ALA A 1046 -3.88 -24.73 -15.63
CA ALA A 1046 -4.64 -25.89 -16.13
C ALA A 1046 -5.56 -25.57 -17.32
N ALA A 1047 -6.17 -24.38 -17.34
CA ALA A 1047 -6.99 -23.95 -18.48
C ALA A 1047 -6.15 -23.79 -19.75
N ILE A 1048 -4.97 -23.17 -19.59
CA ILE A 1048 -4.00 -22.97 -20.66
C ILE A 1048 -3.51 -24.33 -21.18
N LEU A 1049 -3.11 -25.24 -20.29
CA LEU A 1049 -2.68 -26.60 -20.63
C LEU A 1049 -3.78 -27.37 -21.37
N LEU A 1050 -5.02 -27.32 -20.86
CA LEU A 1050 -6.16 -27.97 -21.48
C LEU A 1050 -6.37 -27.48 -22.92
N VAL A 1051 -6.42 -26.17 -23.13
CA VAL A 1051 -6.74 -25.59 -24.43
C VAL A 1051 -5.56 -25.65 -25.41
N ARG A 1052 -4.33 -25.38 -24.95
CA ARG A 1052 -3.18 -25.21 -25.85
C ARG A 1052 -2.42 -26.50 -26.14
N GLU A 1053 -2.52 -27.50 -25.28
CA GLU A 1053 -1.73 -28.73 -25.41
C GLU A 1053 -2.61 -29.99 -25.51
N ILE A 1054 -3.62 -30.12 -24.65
CA ILE A 1054 -4.47 -31.33 -24.61
C ILE A 1054 -5.51 -31.35 -25.74
N MET A 1055 -6.33 -30.31 -25.86
CA MET A 1055 -7.42 -30.25 -26.84
C MET A 1055 -6.97 -30.35 -28.30
N PRO A 1056 -5.81 -29.81 -28.73
CA PRO A 1056 -5.30 -30.03 -30.09
C PRO A 1056 -5.11 -31.52 -30.44
N LEU A 1057 -4.67 -32.34 -29.48
CA LEU A 1057 -4.55 -33.79 -29.67
C LEU A 1057 -5.93 -34.46 -29.79
N VAL A 1058 -6.91 -33.99 -29.02
CA VAL A 1058 -8.30 -34.47 -29.10
C VAL A 1058 -8.90 -34.10 -30.46
N TRP A 1059 -8.77 -32.85 -30.89
CA TRP A 1059 -9.33 -32.36 -32.15
C TRP A 1059 -8.71 -32.99 -33.39
N ALA A 1060 -7.43 -33.39 -33.34
CA ALA A 1060 -6.78 -34.14 -34.40
C ALA A 1060 -7.53 -35.45 -34.77
N ARG A 1061 -8.25 -36.05 -33.81
CA ARG A 1061 -9.10 -37.24 -34.03
C ARG A 1061 -10.59 -36.92 -34.07
N ARG A 1062 -11.03 -35.96 -33.28
CA ARG A 1062 -12.44 -35.61 -33.06
C ARG A 1062 -12.62 -34.10 -33.03
N PRO A 1063 -12.64 -33.43 -34.20
CA PRO A 1063 -12.78 -31.97 -34.30
C PRO A 1063 -14.18 -31.48 -33.88
N ASP A 1064 -15.14 -32.38 -33.64
CA ASP A 1064 -16.49 -32.04 -33.18
C ASP A 1064 -16.60 -31.84 -31.64
N ILE A 1065 -15.58 -32.22 -30.87
CA ILE A 1065 -15.62 -32.14 -29.40
C ILE A 1065 -15.35 -30.70 -28.95
N ARG A 1066 -16.34 -30.08 -28.31
CA ARG A 1066 -16.22 -28.71 -27.77
C ARG A 1066 -15.52 -28.70 -26.41
N CYS A 1067 -14.76 -27.65 -26.11
CA CYS A 1067 -14.20 -27.40 -24.78
C CYS A 1067 -14.99 -26.27 -24.09
N LEU A 1068 -15.50 -26.52 -22.89
CA LEU A 1068 -16.24 -25.57 -22.07
C LEU A 1068 -15.38 -25.18 -20.86
N LEU A 1069 -15.13 -23.89 -20.69
CA LEU A 1069 -14.45 -23.31 -19.55
C LEU A 1069 -15.45 -22.47 -18.74
N ALA A 1070 -15.51 -22.63 -17.42
CA ALA A 1070 -16.44 -21.86 -16.57
C ALA A 1070 -15.86 -21.52 -15.21
N GLY A 1071 -16.39 -20.47 -14.56
CA GLY A 1071 -16.03 -20.10 -13.19
C GLY A 1071 -15.67 -18.62 -13.02
N PRO A 1072 -15.42 -18.16 -11.78
CA PRO A 1072 -15.08 -16.76 -11.48
C PRO A 1072 -13.64 -16.42 -11.88
N GLY A 1073 -13.34 -15.13 -12.05
CA GLY A 1073 -11.98 -14.65 -12.33
C GLY A 1073 -11.52 -14.74 -13.79
N GLN A 1074 -12.46 -14.82 -14.75
CA GLN A 1074 -12.18 -15.02 -16.19
C GLN A 1074 -11.66 -13.76 -16.89
N GLY A 1075 -10.61 -13.14 -16.35
CA GLY A 1075 -9.96 -11.98 -16.94
C GLY A 1075 -9.37 -12.23 -18.33
N LYS A 1076 -8.63 -11.24 -18.84
CA LYS A 1076 -8.01 -11.25 -20.18
C LYS A 1076 -7.24 -12.54 -20.53
N PRO A 1077 -6.47 -13.17 -19.61
CA PRO A 1077 -5.77 -14.42 -19.91
C PRO A 1077 -6.72 -15.56 -20.32
N VAL A 1078 -7.85 -15.74 -19.63
CA VAL A 1078 -8.82 -16.79 -19.94
C VAL A 1078 -9.59 -16.46 -21.21
N SER A 1079 -10.00 -15.20 -21.39
CA SER A 1079 -10.75 -14.80 -22.59
C SER A 1079 -9.96 -15.02 -23.89
N THR A 1080 -8.63 -14.92 -23.86
CA THR A 1080 -7.77 -15.23 -25.02
C THR A 1080 -7.75 -16.71 -25.41
N LEU A 1081 -8.24 -17.60 -24.55
CA LEU A 1081 -8.39 -19.02 -24.86
C LEU A 1081 -9.66 -19.33 -25.64
N ALA A 1082 -10.60 -18.38 -25.75
CA ALA A 1082 -11.81 -18.57 -26.55
C ALA A 1082 -11.44 -18.83 -28.01
N MET A 1083 -12.05 -19.85 -28.60
CA MET A 1083 -11.82 -20.22 -29.99
C MET A 1083 -13.16 -20.54 -30.65
N PRO A 1084 -13.47 -19.94 -31.81
CA PRO A 1084 -14.68 -20.30 -32.54
C PRO A 1084 -14.58 -21.74 -33.05
N VAL A 1085 -15.74 -22.35 -33.28
CA VAL A 1085 -15.82 -23.67 -33.92
C VAL A 1085 -15.27 -23.56 -35.35
N GLY A 1086 -14.35 -24.45 -35.71
CA GLY A 1086 -13.74 -24.52 -37.04
C GLY A 1086 -13.80 -25.94 -37.62
N PRO A 1087 -13.33 -26.13 -38.86
CA PRO A 1087 -13.30 -27.45 -39.51
C PRO A 1087 -12.45 -28.46 -38.75
N ASP A 1088 -11.37 -27.99 -38.13
CA ASP A 1088 -10.36 -28.81 -37.44
C ASP A 1088 -10.38 -28.61 -35.92
N CYS A 1089 -11.33 -27.84 -35.37
CA CYS A 1089 -11.43 -27.62 -33.92
C CYS A 1089 -12.89 -27.44 -33.48
N GLY A 1090 -13.25 -28.06 -32.36
CA GLY A 1090 -14.62 -27.98 -31.81
C GLY A 1090 -14.90 -26.65 -31.11
N GLY A 1091 -13.92 -25.75 -31.08
CA GLY A 1091 -13.98 -24.48 -30.38
C GLY A 1091 -13.82 -24.60 -28.86
N VAL A 1092 -13.55 -23.44 -28.27
CA VAL A 1092 -13.46 -23.22 -26.82
C VAL A 1092 -14.48 -22.15 -26.45
N GLU A 1093 -15.47 -22.54 -25.66
CA GLU A 1093 -16.53 -21.68 -25.17
C GLU A 1093 -16.25 -21.34 -23.70
N ILE A 1094 -16.27 -20.04 -23.39
CA ILE A 1094 -16.08 -19.53 -22.04
C ILE A 1094 -17.44 -19.12 -21.50
N LEU A 1095 -17.90 -19.81 -20.47
CA LEU A 1095 -19.16 -19.59 -19.78
C LEU A 1095 -18.91 -18.86 -18.46
N GLY A 1096 -19.86 -18.04 -17.99
CA GLY A 1096 -19.71 -17.26 -16.77
C GLY A 1096 -19.62 -18.10 -15.47
N ALA A 1097 -19.73 -17.42 -14.33
CA ALA A 1097 -19.75 -18.07 -13.02
C ALA A 1097 -21.03 -18.89 -12.80
N PHE A 1098 -20.91 -20.00 -12.07
CA PHE A 1098 -22.02 -20.84 -11.62
C PHE A 1098 -21.94 -20.99 -10.10
N ASP A 1099 -23.04 -20.73 -9.40
CA ASP A 1099 -23.12 -20.95 -7.96
C ASP A 1099 -22.99 -22.45 -7.64
N GLU A 1100 -23.64 -23.31 -8.42
CA GLU A 1100 -23.62 -24.77 -8.25
C GLU A 1100 -23.17 -25.46 -9.56
N PRO A 1101 -21.85 -25.66 -9.76
CA PRO A 1101 -21.31 -26.21 -11.00
C PRO A 1101 -21.76 -27.66 -11.28
N SER A 1102 -22.11 -28.43 -10.25
CA SER A 1102 -22.68 -29.78 -10.38
C SER A 1102 -24.02 -29.80 -11.12
N LYS A 1103 -24.88 -28.78 -10.94
CA LYS A 1103 -26.18 -28.67 -11.64
C LYS A 1103 -26.06 -27.96 -12.97
N GLY A 1104 -25.39 -26.82 -12.95
CA GLY A 1104 -25.49 -25.84 -14.03
C GLY A 1104 -24.50 -26.10 -15.16
N PHE A 1105 -23.32 -26.62 -14.82
CA PHE A 1105 -22.17 -26.61 -15.74
C PHE A 1105 -21.76 -28.00 -16.20
N PHE A 1106 -21.33 -28.88 -15.28
CA PHE A 1106 -20.85 -30.22 -15.63
C PHE A 1106 -21.85 -31.06 -16.45
N PRO A 1107 -23.18 -30.98 -16.22
CA PRO A 1107 -24.19 -31.69 -17.02
C PRO A 1107 -24.26 -31.29 -18.50
N GLN A 1108 -23.57 -30.22 -18.91
CA GLN A 1108 -23.51 -29.76 -20.31
C GLN A 1108 -22.48 -30.53 -21.15
N ALA A 1109 -21.50 -31.17 -20.50
CA ALA A 1109 -20.44 -31.94 -21.14
C ALA A 1109 -20.59 -33.45 -20.89
N ARG A 1110 -19.81 -34.25 -21.61
CA ARG A 1110 -19.70 -35.69 -21.35
C ARG A 1110 -18.62 -36.00 -20.32
N VAL A 1111 -17.53 -35.23 -20.34
CA VAL A 1111 -16.32 -35.49 -19.55
C VAL A 1111 -15.91 -34.22 -18.82
N GLY A 1112 -15.66 -34.32 -17.51
CA GLY A 1112 -14.96 -33.28 -16.76
C GLY A 1112 -13.45 -33.46 -16.89
N VAL A 1113 -12.68 -32.37 -16.95
CA VAL A 1113 -11.21 -32.46 -17.04
C VAL A 1113 -10.55 -31.48 -16.09
N VAL A 1114 -9.66 -31.96 -15.21
CA VAL A 1114 -8.94 -31.13 -14.22
C VAL A 1114 -7.43 -31.42 -14.28
N PRO A 1115 -6.68 -30.78 -15.21
CA PRO A 1115 -5.29 -31.13 -15.50
C PRO A 1115 -4.29 -30.22 -14.76
N LEU A 1116 -4.39 -30.13 -13.42
CA LEU A 1116 -3.50 -29.27 -12.63
C LEU A 1116 -2.03 -29.73 -12.68
N ASN A 1117 -1.09 -28.85 -13.05
CA ASN A 1117 0.36 -29.09 -12.92
C ASN A 1117 0.85 -28.91 -11.48
N PHE A 1118 0.28 -27.95 -10.77
CA PHE A 1118 0.54 -27.68 -9.35
C PHE A 1118 -0.77 -27.35 -8.62
N GLY A 1119 -0.77 -27.52 -7.30
CA GLY A 1119 -1.96 -27.49 -6.46
C GLY A 1119 -1.69 -28.19 -5.14
N ALA A 1120 -2.63 -28.12 -4.20
CA ALA A 1120 -2.56 -28.83 -2.92
C ALA A 1120 -3.95 -29.10 -2.34
N GLY A 1121 -4.05 -30.15 -1.53
CA GLY A 1121 -5.28 -30.50 -0.81
C GLY A 1121 -6.30 -31.26 -1.66
N VAL A 1122 -7.56 -31.20 -1.23
CA VAL A 1122 -8.70 -31.83 -1.93
C VAL A 1122 -9.27 -30.84 -2.93
N ASP A 1123 -9.40 -31.25 -4.18
CA ASP A 1123 -9.93 -30.40 -5.25
C ASP A 1123 -11.47 -30.42 -5.29
N GLY A 1124 -12.09 -29.27 -4.97
CA GLY A 1124 -13.55 -29.13 -4.98
C GLY A 1124 -14.19 -29.16 -6.37
N VAL A 1125 -13.44 -28.88 -7.44
CA VAL A 1125 -13.90 -28.97 -8.83
C VAL A 1125 -14.07 -30.43 -9.22
N VAL A 1126 -13.09 -31.28 -8.86
CA VAL A 1126 -13.20 -32.73 -9.06
C VAL A 1126 -14.42 -33.29 -8.34
N LEU A 1127 -14.63 -32.90 -7.08
CA LEU A 1127 -15.80 -33.33 -6.32
C LEU A 1127 -17.12 -32.85 -6.94
N SER A 1128 -17.14 -31.67 -7.57
CA SER A 1128 -18.33 -31.15 -8.26
C SER A 1128 -18.67 -31.95 -9.51
N ALA A 1129 -17.66 -32.42 -10.27
CA ALA A 1129 -17.87 -33.32 -11.40
C ALA A 1129 -18.40 -34.68 -10.94
N PHE A 1130 -17.82 -35.24 -9.88
CA PHE A 1130 -18.26 -36.50 -9.28
C PHE A 1130 -19.69 -36.40 -8.77
N ALA A 1131 -20.05 -35.29 -8.12
CA ALA A 1131 -21.39 -35.03 -7.63
C ALA A 1131 -22.43 -34.94 -8.75
N ALA A 1132 -22.04 -34.45 -9.94
CA ALA A 1132 -22.88 -34.44 -11.12
C ALA A 1132 -23.02 -35.84 -11.79
N GLY A 1133 -22.22 -36.82 -11.36
CA GLY A 1133 -22.11 -38.13 -12.01
C GLY A 1133 -21.46 -38.04 -13.39
N ILE A 1134 -20.48 -37.14 -13.56
CA ILE A 1134 -19.77 -36.89 -14.81
C ILE A 1134 -18.32 -37.38 -14.66
N PRO A 1135 -17.87 -38.39 -15.46
CA PRO A 1135 -16.51 -38.91 -15.36
C PRO A 1135 -15.49 -37.80 -15.51
N CYS A 1136 -14.59 -37.68 -14.53
CA CYS A 1136 -13.59 -36.63 -14.49
C CYS A 1136 -12.19 -37.19 -14.75
N VAL A 1137 -11.57 -36.79 -15.86
CA VAL A 1137 -10.15 -37.07 -16.14
C VAL A 1137 -9.31 -36.03 -15.40
N MET A 1138 -8.32 -36.45 -14.61
CA MET A 1138 -7.63 -35.56 -13.69
C MET A 1138 -6.14 -35.87 -13.59
N SER A 1139 -5.34 -34.90 -13.16
CA SER A 1139 -3.91 -35.11 -12.86
C SER A 1139 -3.70 -35.82 -11.51
N ALA A 1140 -2.49 -36.36 -11.28
CA ALA A 1140 -2.16 -36.90 -9.96
C ALA A 1140 -2.25 -35.82 -8.87
N VAL A 1141 -1.92 -34.57 -9.19
CA VAL A 1141 -2.02 -33.43 -8.26
C VAL A 1141 -3.46 -33.18 -7.84
N SER A 1142 -4.40 -33.17 -8.78
CA SER A 1142 -5.83 -32.96 -8.48
C SER A 1142 -6.49 -34.17 -7.79
N SER A 1143 -5.94 -35.38 -7.97
CA SER A 1143 -6.41 -36.58 -7.27
C SER A 1143 -5.78 -36.84 -5.89
N GLU A 1144 -4.70 -36.13 -5.53
CA GLU A 1144 -3.83 -36.45 -4.36
C GLU A 1144 -4.63 -36.54 -3.05
N GLY A 1145 -5.63 -35.67 -2.88
CA GLY A 1145 -6.48 -35.62 -1.70
C GLY A 1145 -7.59 -36.67 -1.63
N LEU A 1146 -7.78 -37.51 -2.67
CA LEU A 1146 -8.94 -38.38 -2.83
C LEU A 1146 -8.58 -39.87 -2.67
N ALA A 1147 -9.38 -40.61 -1.90
CA ALA A 1147 -9.27 -42.06 -1.78
C ALA A 1147 -10.04 -42.76 -2.91
N LEU A 1148 -9.45 -42.81 -4.11
CA LEU A 1148 -10.09 -43.35 -5.31
C LEU A 1148 -10.15 -44.90 -5.34
N PRO A 1149 -11.30 -45.51 -5.67
CA PRO A 1149 -11.40 -46.92 -5.97
C PRO A 1149 -10.56 -47.30 -7.19
N ALA A 1150 -10.06 -48.54 -7.24
CA ALA A 1150 -9.24 -49.04 -8.35
C ALA A 1150 -9.89 -48.86 -9.74
N ARG A 1151 -11.24 -48.84 -9.80
CA ARG A 1151 -12.02 -48.60 -11.03
C ARG A 1151 -11.79 -47.20 -11.62
N LEU A 1152 -11.52 -46.20 -10.78
CA LEU A 1152 -11.30 -44.80 -11.19
C LEU A 1152 -9.82 -44.48 -11.44
N ALA A 1153 -8.89 -45.36 -11.08
CA ALA A 1153 -7.45 -45.12 -11.22
C ALA A 1153 -7.02 -44.80 -12.65
N GLY A 1154 -7.72 -45.33 -13.66
CA GLY A 1154 -7.45 -45.04 -15.07
C GLY A 1154 -7.78 -43.61 -15.52
N LEU A 1155 -8.58 -42.87 -14.74
CA LEU A 1155 -8.91 -41.47 -15.00
C LEU A 1155 -7.81 -40.50 -14.51
N VAL A 1156 -6.85 -40.98 -13.72
CA VAL A 1156 -5.70 -40.19 -13.27
C VAL A 1156 -4.59 -40.28 -14.31
N GLN A 1157 -4.23 -39.16 -14.93
CA GLN A 1157 -3.27 -39.06 -16.03
C GLN A 1157 -2.30 -37.90 -15.81
N ASN A 1158 -1.00 -38.14 -15.97
CA ASN A 1158 0.06 -37.15 -15.74
C ASN A 1158 0.74 -36.65 -17.03
N SER A 1159 0.29 -37.11 -18.20
CA SER A 1159 0.79 -36.61 -19.48
C SER A 1159 -0.35 -36.06 -20.30
N VAL A 1160 -0.02 -35.08 -21.15
CA VAL A 1160 -0.95 -34.43 -22.07
C VAL A 1160 -1.62 -35.47 -22.98
N GLU A 1161 -0.86 -36.43 -23.50
CA GLU A 1161 -1.36 -37.51 -24.35
C GLU A 1161 -2.29 -38.47 -23.60
N GLY A 1162 -1.95 -38.80 -22.35
CA GLY A 1162 -2.77 -39.68 -21.51
C GLY A 1162 -4.14 -39.08 -21.22
N ILE A 1163 -4.19 -37.78 -20.91
CA ILE A 1163 -5.43 -37.05 -20.69
C ILE A 1163 -6.27 -37.00 -21.98
N ALA A 1164 -5.65 -36.66 -23.12
CA ALA A 1164 -6.33 -36.63 -24.42
C ALA A 1164 -6.93 -37.99 -24.80
N GLU A 1165 -6.20 -39.08 -24.59
CA GLU A 1165 -6.66 -40.43 -24.92
C GLU A 1165 -7.83 -40.88 -24.04
N GLN A 1166 -7.84 -40.51 -22.74
CA GLN A 1166 -9.01 -40.79 -21.88
C GLN A 1166 -10.23 -39.96 -22.29
N ILE A 1167 -10.06 -38.68 -22.67
CA ILE A 1167 -11.15 -37.86 -23.20
C ILE A 1167 -11.76 -38.55 -24.43
N LEU A 1168 -10.93 -38.99 -25.38
CA LEU A 1168 -11.39 -39.66 -26.60
C LEU A 1168 -12.10 -40.98 -26.29
N ARG A 1169 -11.52 -41.83 -25.43
CA ARG A 1169 -12.12 -43.10 -25.02
C ARG A 1169 -13.52 -42.91 -24.42
N LEU A 1170 -13.69 -41.96 -23.52
CA LEU A 1170 -15.00 -41.68 -22.90
C LEU A 1170 -16.03 -41.12 -23.90
N HIS A 1171 -15.57 -40.51 -25.00
CA HIS A 1171 -16.43 -40.11 -26.12
C HIS A 1171 -16.76 -41.25 -27.10
N GLU A 1172 -15.89 -42.26 -27.22
CA GLU A 1172 -16.08 -43.45 -28.05
C GLU A 1172 -16.91 -44.54 -27.33
N GLU A 1173 -16.86 -44.60 -26.00
CA GLU A 1173 -17.55 -45.58 -25.14
C GLU A 1173 -18.52 -44.90 -24.14
N PRO A 1174 -19.71 -44.45 -24.57
CA PRO A 1174 -20.66 -43.76 -23.68
C PRO A 1174 -21.11 -44.61 -22.47
N GLU A 1175 -21.25 -45.92 -22.63
CA GLU A 1175 -21.66 -46.81 -21.53
C GLU A 1175 -20.62 -46.85 -20.41
N THR A 1176 -19.32 -46.86 -20.76
CA THR A 1176 -18.21 -46.73 -19.82
C THR A 1176 -18.26 -45.39 -19.10
N SER A 1177 -18.58 -44.30 -19.81
CA SER A 1177 -18.74 -42.96 -19.22
C SER A 1177 -19.85 -42.91 -18.17
N ASP A 1178 -21.03 -43.49 -18.45
CA ASP A 1178 -22.14 -43.56 -17.50
C ASP A 1178 -21.81 -44.47 -16.30
N GLU A 1179 -21.07 -45.57 -16.50
CA GLU A 1179 -20.67 -46.47 -15.42
C GLU A 1179 -19.65 -45.81 -14.46
N LEU A 1180 -18.65 -45.12 -15.00
CA LEU A 1180 -17.65 -44.41 -14.20
C LEU A 1180 -18.28 -43.25 -13.43
N GLY A 1181 -19.16 -42.46 -14.08
CA GLY A 1181 -19.90 -41.38 -13.41
C GLY A 1181 -20.78 -41.89 -12.24
N ARG A 1182 -21.41 -43.06 -12.37
CA ARG A 1182 -22.14 -43.70 -11.24
C ARG A 1182 -21.22 -44.13 -10.11
N THR A 1183 -19.99 -44.52 -10.42
CA THR A 1183 -18.99 -44.93 -9.42
C THR A 1183 -18.47 -43.73 -8.63
N GLU A 1184 -18.21 -42.62 -9.32
CA GLU A 1184 -17.84 -41.33 -8.71
C GLU A 1184 -18.96 -40.77 -7.82
N LEU A 1185 -20.21 -40.80 -8.30
CA LEU A 1185 -21.37 -40.38 -7.51
C LEU A 1185 -21.51 -41.21 -6.22
N ARG A 1186 -21.27 -42.52 -6.30
CA ARG A 1186 -21.27 -43.39 -5.11
C ARG A 1186 -20.18 -42.99 -4.11
N LEU A 1187 -19.00 -42.63 -4.60
CA LEU A 1187 -17.91 -42.15 -3.75
C LEU A 1187 -18.29 -40.86 -3.01
N ILE A 1188 -19.00 -39.93 -3.65
CA ILE A 1188 -19.55 -38.74 -2.98
C ILE A 1188 -20.49 -39.13 -1.84
N CYS A 1189 -21.45 -40.03 -2.08
CA CYS A 1189 -22.37 -40.50 -1.05
C CYS A 1189 -21.66 -41.21 0.13
N GLU A 1190 -20.59 -41.96 -0.15
CA GLU A 1190 -19.87 -42.76 0.85
C GLU A 1190 -18.85 -41.95 1.68
N GLN A 1191 -18.19 -40.95 1.07
CA GLN A 1191 -17.05 -40.24 1.69
C GLN A 1191 -17.33 -38.78 2.02
N PHE A 1192 -18.25 -38.12 1.31
CA PHE A 1192 -18.50 -36.67 1.39
C PHE A 1192 -19.95 -36.35 1.77
N SER A 1193 -20.58 -37.23 2.58
CA SER A 1193 -21.93 -37.01 3.09
C SER A 1193 -21.95 -36.30 4.45
N THR A 1194 -23.03 -35.60 4.72
CA THR A 1194 -23.32 -34.94 6.01
C THR A 1194 -23.03 -35.83 7.23
N GLU A 1195 -23.41 -37.11 7.18
CA GLU A 1195 -23.18 -38.07 8.28
C GLU A 1195 -21.68 -38.32 8.52
N VAL A 1196 -20.87 -38.34 7.46
CA VAL A 1196 -19.43 -38.53 7.55
C VAL A 1196 -18.77 -37.28 8.15
N VAL A 1197 -19.16 -36.09 7.70
CA VAL A 1197 -18.66 -34.81 8.26
C VAL A 1197 -18.95 -34.72 9.75
N ASP A 1198 -20.20 -34.95 10.17
CA ASP A 1198 -20.62 -34.87 11.57
C ASP A 1198 -19.87 -35.87 12.45
N ARG A 1199 -19.66 -37.09 11.95
CA ARG A 1199 -18.88 -38.11 12.66
C ARG A 1199 -17.41 -37.70 12.82
N CYS A 1200 -16.75 -37.26 11.75
CA CYS A 1200 -15.33 -36.90 11.78
C CYS A 1200 -15.09 -35.64 12.62
N LEU A 1201 -15.91 -34.60 12.46
CA LEU A 1201 -15.82 -33.38 13.26
C LEU A 1201 -16.15 -33.64 14.74
N GLY A 1202 -17.18 -34.46 15.01
CA GLY A 1202 -17.51 -34.89 16.37
C GLY A 1202 -16.37 -35.63 17.05
N GLN A 1203 -15.70 -36.54 16.34
CA GLN A 1203 -14.51 -37.25 16.84
C GLN A 1203 -13.35 -36.29 17.13
N ALA A 1204 -13.05 -35.35 16.22
CA ALA A 1204 -11.99 -34.36 16.40
C ALA A 1204 -12.24 -33.44 17.61
N LEU A 1205 -13.51 -33.09 17.85
CA LEU A 1205 -13.90 -32.26 19.00
C LEU A 1205 -14.05 -33.05 20.31
N GLY A 1206 -14.09 -34.38 20.26
CA GLY A 1206 -14.31 -35.25 21.42
C GLY A 1206 -15.78 -35.37 21.85
N ILE A 1207 -16.71 -35.21 20.91
CA ILE A 1207 -18.17 -35.25 21.13
C ILE A 1207 -18.72 -36.59 20.60
N LYS A 1208 -19.46 -37.34 21.43
CA LYS A 1208 -20.16 -38.55 20.98
C LYS A 1208 -21.38 -38.15 20.16
N ALA A 1209 -21.40 -38.49 18.88
CA ALA A 1209 -22.57 -38.29 18.02
C ALA A 1209 -23.80 -39.01 18.59
N ALA A 1210 -24.96 -38.35 18.61
CA ALA A 1210 -26.22 -39.00 18.98
C ALA A 1210 -26.57 -40.06 17.93
N SER A 1211 -26.65 -41.32 18.35
CA SER A 1211 -27.18 -42.41 17.52
C SER A 1211 -28.62 -42.09 17.14
N ARG A 1212 -28.87 -41.63 15.91
CA ARG A 1212 -30.19 -41.71 15.28
C ARG A 1212 -30.30 -43.07 14.61
N THR A 1213 -30.96 -43.97 15.32
CA THR A 1213 -31.51 -45.24 14.84
C THR A 1213 -32.29 -45.06 13.53
N ALA A 1214 -32.11 -46.04 12.65
CA ALA A 1214 -32.78 -46.27 11.36
C ALA A 1214 -34.33 -46.18 11.42
N ALA A 1215 -34.89 -44.99 11.26
CA ALA A 1215 -36.33 -44.78 11.12
C ALA A 1215 -36.65 -43.64 10.14
N SER A 1216 -36.32 -43.80 8.85
CA SER A 1216 -37.01 -43.12 7.73
C SER A 1216 -36.66 -43.60 6.32
N MET A 1217 -35.95 -44.73 6.13
CA MET A 1217 -35.87 -45.37 4.79
C MET A 1217 -37.09 -46.27 4.52
N ALA A 1218 -38.27 -45.65 4.52
CA ALA A 1218 -39.49 -46.18 3.91
C ALA A 1218 -40.37 -44.98 3.52
N GLY A 1219 -40.15 -44.47 2.32
CA GLY A 1219 -40.87 -43.37 1.70
C GLY A 1219 -40.39 -43.18 0.27
#